data_AF-A0A336MTT0-F1
#
_entry.id   AF-A0A336MTT0-F1
#
_cell.length_a   1.000
_cell.length_b   1.000
_cell.length_c   1.000
_cell.angle_alpha   90.00
_cell.angle_beta   90.00
_cell.angle_gamma   90.00
#
_symmetry.space_group_name_H-M   'P 1'
#
loop_
_entity.id
_entity.type
_entity.pdbx_description
1 polymer ?
#
loop_
_entity_poly.entity_id
_entity_poly.type
_entity_poly.pdbx_seq_one_letter_code
_entity_poly.pdbx_strand_id
1 'polypeptide(L)'
;MRFNLIIALIIFISFVESRQVPPIKKKHDSFGCDLNINRDLPDPQPLFMKPGQNISILPDNHDGIVHLVNGQELELFCTEGLAVNSQSKSAKVQCSKNDYMKMNNKEYKIHDLKCHKTSRPITKEVGKCYQNAILIEIGYKIQDNRFLKLFEVCFDKMRERPLYTHAKLTKANAAHQKNVDRGGWVAGKGYFSNSNANKLYSVANQFERMKKLVGASKGKIYVNKKINLARGHLAPMVDFVYGVHQRATMHLLNAAPQWNTINGGNWFKIEESVRDLVENGNSDELDVYTGTFDVLNVEKKPFYLASNSNDDGVMPVPKIFYKVVIDARSGKGVALIMTNNPFLKENDLDRYIYCNDVAKSIKWVRKMKQDLSKGYFYACQVEDFAKVVKHLPSELKVQVEQTGAMTRFIIVFTFISAIFIITNAFSIKFGNLWKETQENVVSRVRASPMATGCEIDIKEEVKEAEPLILIPDKNEFLLPSDASGRILLKPSDTIELACTEGFKDNSSINFRKVTCVDGTKFMENNMQVDFKTLKCVKDSIHVANRISDKKCFNNATIINIGFDIQKRFFKVYEICFDEVLERTHYVTHEFTPGYKWFQNPRPDVKFISTGFFNNTDVDKLYTRNVQRTTIAKILESEKYANFYVQNDTDFFLARGHLAARSDFVFINNQRASFWFMNAAPQWQVFNNGNWRFIEEGIRDFVAEYNLEVDVFTGTYGTTTLLDENNKEHQIYLRFDENNNGLIPVPKLYYKILVDRKSQKGIVLIGVNNPYLYWLDLLKGYVLCPDVSHKVKWLSNFEWQKNNLTLGYSYACDVNEFRKVVKHHPDLNVTGLLSKGETPVKSVLLVFSMLLLTKLIKFSNL
;
A
#
# COMPACT_ATOMS: atom_id res chain seq x y z
N MET A 1 -17.64 68.48 -13.14
CA MET A 1 -16.91 68.60 -11.86
C MET A 1 -17.64 67.77 -10.83
N ARG A 2 -16.90 66.94 -10.09
CA ARG A 2 -17.30 66.18 -8.89
C ARG A 2 -18.48 65.20 -9.04
N PHE A 3 -18.34 64.14 -9.86
CA PHE A 3 -18.95 62.83 -9.57
C PHE A 3 -18.31 61.67 -10.38
N ASN A 4 -17.01 61.79 -10.72
CA ASN A 4 -16.26 60.77 -11.48
C ASN A 4 -14.89 60.42 -10.83
N LEU A 5 -14.77 60.54 -9.50
CA LEU A 5 -13.51 60.21 -8.80
C LEU A 5 -13.66 59.31 -7.55
N ILE A 6 -14.84 58.73 -7.29
CA ILE A 6 -15.04 57.86 -6.09
C ILE A 6 -15.53 56.43 -6.44
N ILE A 7 -16.08 56.19 -7.64
CA ILE A 7 -16.45 54.82 -8.08
C ILE A 7 -15.26 54.06 -8.69
N ALA A 8 -14.17 54.75 -9.02
CA ALA A 8 -12.91 54.11 -9.45
C ALA A 8 -12.06 53.56 -8.27
N LEU A 9 -12.41 53.84 -7.01
CA LEU A 9 -11.62 53.41 -5.84
C LEU A 9 -12.16 52.15 -5.13
N ILE A 10 -13.40 51.70 -5.43
CA ILE A 10 -14.01 50.52 -4.77
C ILE A 10 -13.98 49.27 -5.67
N ILE A 11 -13.71 49.41 -6.97
CA ILE A 11 -13.55 48.25 -7.88
C ILE A 11 -12.11 47.70 -7.90
N PHE A 12 -11.14 48.40 -7.30
CA PHE A 12 -9.74 47.94 -7.22
C PHE A 12 -9.38 47.12 -5.96
N ILE A 13 -10.32 46.91 -5.02
CA ILE A 13 -10.06 46.16 -3.77
C ILE A 13 -10.81 44.81 -3.69
N SER A 14 -11.65 44.46 -4.68
CA SER A 14 -12.44 43.21 -4.63
C SER A 14 -12.10 42.18 -5.72
N PHE A 15 -10.97 42.33 -6.42
CA PHE A 15 -10.53 41.38 -7.46
C PHE A 15 -9.03 41.07 -7.41
N VAL A 16 -8.47 40.83 -6.22
CA VAL A 16 -7.17 40.18 -6.04
C VAL A 16 -7.24 39.17 -4.88
N GLU A 17 -7.96 38.07 -5.09
CA GLU A 17 -7.82 36.79 -4.35
C GLU A 17 -8.70 35.76 -5.08
N SER A 18 -8.32 35.29 -6.26
CA SER A 18 -7.90 33.89 -6.41
C SER A 18 -7.50 33.59 -7.86
N ARG A 19 -6.82 34.54 -8.52
CA ARG A 19 -5.97 34.13 -9.64
C ARG A 19 -4.83 33.34 -9.05
N GLN A 20 -4.93 32.01 -9.16
CA GLN A 20 -3.76 31.15 -9.25
C GLN A 20 -2.80 31.85 -10.19
N VAL A 21 -1.75 32.42 -9.60
CA VAL A 21 -0.54 32.78 -10.31
C VAL A 21 -0.21 31.51 -11.10
N PRO A 22 -0.23 31.50 -12.45
CA PRO A 22 0.38 30.40 -13.18
C PRO A 22 1.76 30.28 -12.57
N PRO A 23 2.21 29.07 -12.17
CA PRO A 23 3.44 28.92 -11.40
C PRO A 23 4.45 29.80 -12.09
N ILE A 24 5.00 30.78 -11.35
CA ILE A 24 6.13 31.55 -11.84
C ILE A 24 7.06 30.46 -12.32
N LYS A 25 7.19 30.31 -13.65
CA LYS A 25 8.32 29.60 -14.22
C LYS A 25 9.46 30.40 -13.66
N LYS A 26 10.06 29.90 -12.56
CA LYS A 26 11.39 30.32 -12.16
C LYS A 26 12.15 30.25 -13.46
N LYS A 27 12.55 31.41 -13.93
CA LYS A 27 13.41 31.57 -15.08
C LYS A 27 14.55 30.58 -14.84
N HIS A 28 14.57 29.49 -15.60
CA HIS A 28 15.58 28.43 -15.48
C HIS A 28 16.87 28.98 -16.10
N ASP A 29 17.44 30.00 -15.46
CA ASP A 29 18.76 30.55 -15.78
C ASP A 29 19.74 29.99 -14.74
N SER A 30 20.06 28.69 -14.87
CA SER A 30 21.43 28.14 -14.83
C SER A 30 21.34 26.61 -14.91
N PHE A 31 22.11 25.98 -15.79
CA PHE A 31 22.32 24.53 -15.81
C PHE A 31 23.13 24.15 -14.56
N GLY A 32 22.46 23.91 -13.43
CA GLY A 32 23.06 23.49 -12.16
C GLY A 32 23.15 21.96 -12.01
N CYS A 33 23.09 21.47 -10.78
CA CYS A 33 23.17 20.05 -10.45
C CYS A 33 21.87 19.56 -9.81
N ASP A 34 21.37 18.43 -10.31
CA ASP A 34 20.17 17.75 -9.82
C ASP A 34 20.58 16.37 -9.34
N LEU A 35 20.83 16.24 -8.03
CA LEU A 35 21.36 15.01 -7.44
C LEU A 35 20.20 14.17 -6.91
N ASN A 36 19.88 13.08 -7.59
CA ASN A 36 18.85 12.15 -7.13
C ASN A 36 19.42 11.24 -6.03
N ILE A 37 18.84 11.32 -4.83
CA ILE A 37 19.33 10.58 -3.66
C ILE A 37 19.31 9.06 -3.89
N ASN A 38 18.39 8.54 -4.70
CA ASN A 38 18.24 7.10 -4.94
C ASN A 38 19.09 6.56 -6.10
N ARG A 39 19.66 7.43 -6.95
CA ARG A 39 20.37 7.02 -8.17
C ARG A 39 21.84 7.45 -8.19
N ASP A 40 22.12 8.66 -7.74
CA ASP A 40 23.39 9.31 -8.06
C ASP A 40 24.42 9.19 -6.93
N LEU A 41 23.97 8.97 -5.69
CA LEU A 41 24.86 9.00 -4.51
C LEU A 41 25.68 7.70 -4.36
N PRO A 42 26.94 7.79 -3.89
CA PRO A 42 27.82 6.64 -3.67
C PRO A 42 27.50 5.85 -2.40
N ASP A 43 28.04 4.62 -2.33
CA ASP A 43 28.24 3.88 -1.07
C ASP A 43 29.67 3.27 -1.05
N PRO A 44 30.50 3.40 0.00
CA PRO A 44 30.27 4.14 1.25
C PRO A 44 30.05 5.64 1.07
N GLN A 45 28.92 6.12 1.57
CA GLN A 45 28.43 7.48 1.34
C GLN A 45 29.12 8.53 2.24
N PRO A 46 29.55 9.69 1.70
CA PRO A 46 29.94 10.84 2.52
C PRO A 46 28.73 11.53 3.16
N LEU A 47 28.97 12.30 4.22
CA LEU A 47 27.99 13.28 4.68
C LEU A 47 27.94 14.44 3.68
N PHE A 48 26.74 14.82 3.25
CA PHE A 48 26.51 15.97 2.38
C PHE A 48 26.06 17.16 3.23
N MET A 49 26.93 18.17 3.37
CA MET A 49 26.75 19.25 4.34
C MET A 49 26.85 20.63 3.68
N LYS A 50 26.18 21.61 4.29
CA LYS A 50 26.43 23.02 3.99
C LYS A 50 27.85 23.37 4.45
N PRO A 51 28.68 23.98 3.59
CA PRO A 51 30.07 24.27 3.93
C PRO A 51 30.23 25.04 5.25
N GLY A 52 31.03 24.47 6.16
CA GLY A 52 31.35 25.08 7.46
C GLY A 52 30.21 25.06 8.49
N GLN A 53 29.07 24.43 8.17
CA GLN A 53 27.91 24.34 9.05
C GLN A 53 27.70 22.92 9.57
N ASN A 54 26.96 22.78 10.66
CA ASN A 54 26.56 21.48 11.24
C ASN A 54 25.22 21.01 10.68
N ILE A 55 24.96 21.27 9.39
CA ILE A 55 23.65 21.08 8.76
C ILE A 55 23.86 20.33 7.45
N SER A 56 23.12 19.24 7.28
CA SER A 56 23.06 18.51 6.02
C SER A 56 22.32 19.32 4.96
N ILE A 57 22.75 19.21 3.71
CA ILE A 57 21.89 19.61 2.60
C ILE A 57 20.79 18.56 2.48
N LEU A 58 19.55 18.95 2.21
CA LEU A 58 18.42 18.05 2.01
C LEU A 58 17.72 18.44 0.70
N PRO A 59 16.97 17.53 0.06
CA PRO A 59 15.99 17.89 -0.97
C PRO A 59 15.04 18.99 -0.47
N ASP A 60 14.58 19.87 -1.37
CA ASP A 60 13.67 20.97 -1.01
C ASP A 60 12.23 20.47 -0.71
N ASN A 61 11.89 19.28 -1.20
CA ASN A 61 10.55 18.69 -1.19
C ASN A 61 10.64 17.15 -1.11
N HIS A 62 9.57 16.44 -1.46
CA HIS A 62 9.48 14.97 -1.39
C HIS A 62 9.94 14.24 -2.68
N ASP A 63 10.53 14.91 -3.68
CA ASP A 63 10.95 14.27 -4.94
C ASP A 63 12.30 13.52 -4.85
N GLY A 64 13.05 13.76 -3.77
CA GLY A 64 14.35 13.13 -3.54
C GLY A 64 15.47 13.68 -4.42
N ILE A 65 15.33 14.92 -4.92
CA ILE A 65 16.34 15.62 -5.72
C ILE A 65 16.92 16.77 -4.89
N VAL A 66 18.25 16.79 -4.78
CA VAL A 66 18.97 17.95 -4.24
C VAL A 66 19.31 18.87 -5.40
N HIS A 67 18.74 20.07 -5.39
CA HIS A 67 19.02 21.11 -6.39
C HIS A 67 20.15 22.01 -5.94
N LEU A 68 21.21 22.10 -6.75
CA LEU A 68 22.33 23.03 -6.54
C LEU A 68 22.46 23.95 -7.75
N VAL A 69 22.63 25.25 -7.52
CA VAL A 69 22.96 26.18 -8.62
C VAL A 69 24.40 25.97 -9.09
N ASN A 70 24.70 26.27 -10.35
CA ASN A 70 26.07 26.16 -10.87
C ASN A 70 27.04 26.98 -9.99
N GLY A 71 28.16 26.38 -9.60
CA GLY A 71 29.15 26.96 -8.68
C GLY A 71 28.80 26.86 -7.20
N GLN A 72 27.61 26.39 -6.82
CA GLN A 72 27.23 26.23 -5.41
C GLN A 72 28.13 25.20 -4.71
N GLU A 73 28.64 25.58 -3.53
CA GLU A 73 29.52 24.73 -2.73
C GLU A 73 28.74 23.71 -1.88
N LEU A 74 29.32 22.52 -1.77
CA LEU A 74 28.90 21.40 -0.93
C LEU A 74 30.12 20.89 -0.16
N GLU A 75 29.97 20.59 1.13
CA GLU A 75 31.00 19.94 1.93
C GLU A 75 30.73 18.44 2.02
N LEU A 76 31.69 17.62 1.59
CA LEU A 76 31.69 16.17 1.73
C LEU A 76 32.56 15.77 2.93
N PHE A 77 32.01 14.97 3.83
CA PHE A 77 32.78 14.48 4.98
C PHE A 77 32.75 12.95 5.14
N CYS A 78 33.91 12.38 5.43
CA CYS A 78 34.14 10.96 5.69
C CYS A 78 34.98 10.78 6.96
N THR A 79 34.55 9.93 7.89
CA THR A 79 35.29 9.73 9.16
C THR A 79 36.70 9.14 8.95
N GLU A 80 36.87 8.36 7.88
CA GLU A 80 38.11 7.68 7.47
C GLU A 80 38.67 8.22 6.14
N GLY A 81 38.30 9.44 5.75
CA GLY A 81 38.79 10.08 4.51
C GLY A 81 38.01 9.69 3.25
N LEU A 82 38.12 10.55 2.24
CA LEU A 82 37.56 10.34 0.90
C LEU A 82 38.44 9.38 0.10
N ALA A 83 37.84 8.53 -0.73
CA ALA A 83 38.58 7.57 -1.53
C ALA A 83 39.50 8.24 -2.58
N VAL A 84 39.08 9.39 -3.09
CA VAL A 84 39.83 10.19 -4.07
C VAL A 84 40.95 11.03 -3.45
N ASN A 85 40.93 11.24 -2.13
CA ASN A 85 41.99 11.91 -1.37
C ASN A 85 41.95 11.44 0.09
N SER A 86 42.69 10.36 0.38
CA SER A 86 42.64 9.68 1.67
C SER A 86 43.20 10.50 2.84
N GLN A 87 43.95 11.56 2.57
CA GLN A 87 44.54 12.41 3.61
C GLN A 87 43.54 13.41 4.22
N SER A 88 42.47 13.77 3.48
CA SER A 88 41.48 14.72 3.97
C SER A 88 40.16 14.04 4.34
N LYS A 89 39.66 14.31 5.55
CA LYS A 89 38.35 13.86 6.03
C LYS A 89 37.20 14.72 5.52
N SER A 90 37.49 15.96 5.12
CA SER A 90 36.52 16.88 4.54
C SER A 90 37.00 17.39 3.17
N ALA A 91 36.09 17.59 2.23
CA ALA A 91 36.38 18.28 0.97
C ALA A 91 35.22 19.19 0.58
N LYS A 92 35.56 20.40 0.13
CA LYS A 92 34.61 21.28 -0.54
C LYS A 92 34.58 20.97 -2.03
N VAL A 93 33.38 20.82 -2.57
CA VAL A 93 33.14 20.58 -3.99
C VAL A 93 32.12 21.59 -4.50
N GLN A 94 32.25 21.99 -5.76
CA GLN A 94 31.35 22.96 -6.40
C GLN A 94 30.48 22.26 -7.44
N CYS A 95 29.19 22.56 -7.48
CA CYS A 95 28.33 22.09 -8.55
C CYS A 95 28.85 22.57 -9.91
N SER A 96 28.98 21.66 -10.88
CA SER A 96 29.29 22.01 -12.28
C SER A 96 28.02 21.92 -13.14
N LYS A 97 27.52 20.70 -13.38
CA LYS A 97 26.29 20.44 -14.15
C LYS A 97 25.78 19.03 -13.88
N ASN A 98 24.46 18.82 -13.88
CA ASN A 98 23.81 17.51 -13.68
C ASN A 98 24.29 16.81 -12.40
N ASP A 99 25.04 15.70 -12.52
CA ASP A 99 25.61 14.91 -11.41
C ASP A 99 27.12 15.15 -11.20
N TYR A 100 27.70 16.18 -11.86
CA TYR A 100 29.12 16.48 -11.80
C TYR A 100 29.46 17.59 -10.80
N MET A 101 30.47 17.32 -9.99
CA MET A 101 31.05 18.23 -9.01
C MET A 101 32.51 18.53 -9.37
N LYS A 102 32.94 19.77 -9.15
CA LYS A 102 34.31 20.22 -9.33
C LYS A 102 35.03 20.21 -7.98
N MET A 103 36.17 19.53 -7.91
CA MET A 103 37.06 19.48 -6.75
C MET A 103 38.50 19.73 -7.23
N ASN A 104 39.17 20.76 -6.70
CA ASN A 104 40.52 21.15 -7.11
C ASN A 104 40.67 21.33 -8.64
N ASN A 105 39.74 22.06 -9.26
CA ASN A 105 39.64 22.28 -10.72
C ASN A 105 39.40 21.04 -11.60
N LYS A 106 39.24 19.85 -11.03
CA LYS A 106 38.89 18.62 -11.76
C LYS A 106 37.43 18.25 -11.53
N GLU A 107 36.75 17.80 -12.58
CA GLU A 107 35.37 17.32 -12.50
C GLU A 107 35.30 15.84 -12.13
N TYR A 108 34.35 15.51 -11.27
CA TYR A 108 34.04 14.17 -10.80
C TYR A 108 32.53 14.00 -10.81
N LYS A 109 32.03 12.80 -11.13
CA LYS A 109 30.64 12.49 -10.78
C LYS A 109 30.51 12.37 -9.28
N ILE A 110 29.38 12.79 -8.72
CA ILE A 110 29.12 12.65 -7.29
C ILE A 110 29.20 11.19 -6.81
N HIS A 111 28.86 10.24 -7.69
CA HIS A 111 28.99 8.79 -7.46
C HIS A 111 30.43 8.32 -7.26
N ASP A 112 31.43 9.05 -7.78
CA ASP A 112 32.84 8.67 -7.63
C ASP A 112 33.45 9.22 -6.33
N LEU A 113 32.80 10.19 -5.70
CA LEU A 113 33.24 10.87 -4.48
C LEU A 113 32.81 10.09 -3.22
N LYS A 114 33.19 8.81 -3.15
CA LYS A 114 32.87 7.92 -2.03
C LYS A 114 33.84 8.03 -0.85
N CYS A 115 33.40 7.62 0.33
CA CYS A 115 34.28 7.42 1.48
C CYS A 115 35.12 6.14 1.33
N HIS A 116 36.28 6.12 1.99
CA HIS A 116 37.10 4.91 2.08
C HIS A 116 36.39 3.80 2.88
N LYS A 117 35.68 4.18 3.96
CA LYS A 117 34.83 3.29 4.76
C LYS A 117 33.54 4.02 5.14
N THR A 118 32.49 3.26 5.44
CA THR A 118 31.22 3.81 5.93
C THR A 118 31.46 4.63 7.18
N SER A 119 31.10 5.90 7.13
CA SER A 119 31.16 6.81 8.27
C SER A 119 30.34 6.23 9.43
N ARG A 120 30.94 6.18 10.62
CA ARG A 120 30.28 5.63 11.82
C ARG A 120 29.74 6.74 12.70
N PRO A 121 28.47 6.66 13.13
CA PRO A 121 27.90 7.58 14.10
C PRO A 121 28.59 7.42 15.46
N ILE A 122 28.56 8.47 16.25
CA ILE A 122 28.97 8.47 17.66
C ILE A 122 27.86 9.06 18.54
N THR A 123 28.00 8.82 19.84
CA THR A 123 27.15 9.40 20.88
C THR A 123 27.87 10.54 21.60
N LYS A 124 27.16 11.61 21.92
CA LYS A 124 27.66 12.72 22.74
C LYS A 124 26.70 12.99 23.90
N GLU A 125 27.12 12.75 25.13
CA GLU A 125 26.33 13.13 26.32
C GLU A 125 26.37 14.65 26.48
N VAL A 126 25.20 15.30 26.52
CA VAL A 126 25.08 16.77 26.52
C VAL A 126 24.37 17.35 27.75
N GLY A 127 23.81 16.50 28.62
CA GLY A 127 23.18 16.96 29.85
C GLY A 127 22.23 15.95 30.45
N LYS A 128 21.31 16.43 31.30
CA LYS A 128 20.19 15.65 31.85
C LYS A 128 18.90 16.03 31.13
N CYS A 129 18.03 15.05 30.89
CA CYS A 129 16.72 15.27 30.28
C CYS A 129 15.57 15.04 31.27
N TYR A 130 15.72 14.12 32.22
CA TYR A 130 14.70 13.85 33.23
C TYR A 130 15.29 13.14 34.44
N GLN A 131 15.16 13.72 35.64
CA GLN A 131 15.74 13.16 36.88
C GLN A 131 17.24 12.79 36.69
N ASN A 132 17.56 11.50 36.73
CA ASN A 132 18.92 10.97 36.51
C ASN A 132 19.15 10.46 35.07
N ALA A 133 18.15 10.56 34.19
CA ALA A 133 18.30 10.25 32.78
C ALA A 133 19.11 11.32 32.06
N ILE A 134 19.98 10.87 31.16
CA ILE A 134 20.92 11.70 30.42
C ILE A 134 20.41 11.98 29.01
N LEU A 135 20.71 13.16 28.49
CA LEU A 135 20.46 13.52 27.11
C LEU A 135 21.69 13.19 26.26
N ILE A 136 21.49 12.39 25.22
CA ILE A 136 22.54 11.89 24.34
C ILE A 136 22.21 12.33 22.92
N GLU A 137 23.12 13.05 22.27
CA GLU A 137 23.03 13.33 20.83
C GLU A 137 23.65 12.19 20.04
N ILE A 138 22.96 11.73 19.00
CA ILE A 138 23.46 10.73 18.05
C ILE A 138 23.72 11.44 16.72
N GLY A 139 24.92 11.25 16.19
CA GLY A 139 25.38 12.00 15.03
C GLY A 139 26.83 11.72 14.66
N TYR A 140 27.45 12.67 13.99
CA TYR A 140 28.81 12.53 13.47
C TYR A 140 29.72 13.61 14.03
N LYS A 141 30.88 13.21 14.58
CA LYS A 141 31.96 14.14 14.87
C LYS A 141 32.66 14.51 13.56
N ILE A 142 32.54 15.77 13.20
CA ILE A 142 33.12 16.36 11.99
C ILE A 142 34.47 17.01 12.38
N GLN A 143 35.22 17.44 11.36
CA GLN A 143 36.42 18.26 11.53
C GLN A 143 36.13 19.56 12.32
N ASP A 144 37.17 20.12 12.94
CA ASP A 144 37.12 21.38 13.70
C ASP A 144 36.17 21.34 14.92
N ASN A 145 36.10 20.18 15.59
CA ASN A 145 35.21 19.94 16.74
C ASN A 145 33.72 20.15 16.48
N ARG A 146 33.31 20.24 15.21
CA ARG A 146 31.91 20.28 14.80
C ARG A 146 31.21 18.94 15.04
N PHE A 147 29.92 19.00 15.30
CA PHE A 147 29.08 17.83 15.51
C PHE A 147 27.79 17.98 14.73
N LEU A 148 27.56 17.08 13.77
CA LEU A 148 26.29 16.97 13.06
C LEU A 148 25.38 16.06 13.85
N LYS A 149 24.48 16.69 14.63
CA LYS A 149 23.39 16.01 15.32
C LYS A 149 22.34 15.57 14.30
N LEU A 150 21.90 14.32 14.39
CA LEU A 150 20.78 13.82 13.61
C LEU A 150 19.51 13.73 14.45
N PHE A 151 19.64 13.21 15.66
CA PHE A 151 18.57 13.12 16.64
C PHE A 151 19.17 12.97 18.04
N GLU A 152 18.32 13.07 19.05
CA GLU A 152 18.73 12.90 20.45
C GLU A 152 17.90 11.84 21.16
N VAL A 153 18.46 11.29 22.23
CA VAL A 153 17.88 10.26 23.07
C VAL A 153 17.95 10.72 24.52
N CYS A 154 16.81 10.76 25.20
CA CYS A 154 16.77 10.83 26.65
C CYS A 154 16.84 9.41 27.20
N PHE A 155 17.93 9.05 27.87
CA PHE A 155 18.26 7.68 28.26
C PHE A 155 18.38 7.51 29.77
N ASP A 156 17.59 6.59 30.31
CA ASP A 156 17.64 6.16 31.70
C ASP A 156 18.70 5.05 31.85
N LYS A 157 19.89 5.44 32.31
CA LYS A 157 21.01 4.52 32.53
C LYS A 157 20.71 3.46 33.61
N MET A 158 19.89 3.78 34.61
CA MET A 158 19.57 2.85 35.70
C MET A 158 18.68 1.71 35.22
N ARG A 159 17.74 1.99 34.32
CA ARG A 159 16.83 0.98 33.74
C ARG A 159 17.22 0.51 32.34
N GLU A 160 18.34 1.02 31.81
CA GLU A 160 18.86 0.73 30.47
C GLU A 160 17.80 0.88 29.37
N ARG A 161 17.07 2.00 29.39
CA ARG A 161 15.98 2.27 28.44
C ARG A 161 15.99 3.70 27.90
N PRO A 162 15.61 3.91 26.64
CA PRO A 162 15.23 5.23 26.18
C PRO A 162 13.86 5.63 26.77
N LEU A 163 13.80 6.84 27.33
CA LEU A 163 12.55 7.48 27.73
C LEU A 163 11.86 8.08 26.49
N TYR A 164 12.62 8.81 25.68
CA TYR A 164 12.20 9.26 24.36
C TYR A 164 13.40 9.53 23.44
N THR A 165 13.14 9.60 22.15
CA THR A 165 13.99 10.22 21.15
C THR A 165 13.31 11.44 20.57
N HIS A 166 14.07 12.40 20.10
CA HIS A 166 13.57 13.59 19.43
C HIS A 166 14.29 13.79 18.10
N ALA A 167 13.50 13.90 17.03
CA ALA A 167 13.95 14.13 15.67
C ALA A 167 13.01 15.11 14.95
N LYS A 168 13.54 15.81 13.95
CA LYS A 168 12.78 16.74 13.11
C LYS A 168 12.49 16.10 11.76
N LEU A 169 11.24 16.19 11.32
CA LEU A 169 10.82 15.73 10.00
C LEU A 169 10.40 16.91 9.14
N THR A 170 10.86 16.93 7.91
CA THR A 170 10.52 17.87 6.84
C THR A 170 10.04 17.09 5.62
N LYS A 171 9.57 17.78 4.58
CA LYS A 171 9.15 17.14 3.32
C LYS A 171 10.25 16.27 2.69
N ALA A 172 11.52 16.66 2.88
CA ALA A 172 12.66 15.89 2.42
C ALA A 172 12.70 14.47 3.00
N ASN A 173 12.27 14.29 4.25
CA ASN A 173 12.32 13.02 4.96
C ASN A 173 11.37 11.98 4.35
N ALA A 174 10.31 12.40 3.65
CA ALA A 174 9.41 11.48 2.94
C ALA A 174 10.11 10.77 1.76
N ALA A 175 11.05 11.44 1.07
CA ALA A 175 11.68 10.93 -0.14
C ALA A 175 12.76 9.85 0.07
N HIS A 176 13.31 9.78 1.29
CA HIS A 176 14.44 8.97 1.78
C HIS A 176 15.07 7.89 0.87
N GLN A 177 16.38 7.70 0.99
CA GLN A 177 17.09 6.68 0.20
C GLN A 177 16.55 5.27 0.46
N LYS A 178 16.26 4.56 -0.64
CA LYS A 178 15.73 3.20 -0.67
C LYS A 178 16.87 2.19 -0.78
N ASN A 179 16.60 0.95 -0.37
CA ASN A 179 17.55 -0.18 -0.47
C ASN A 179 18.90 0.02 0.26
N VAL A 180 18.92 0.86 1.29
CA VAL A 180 20.12 1.08 2.12
C VAL A 180 20.35 -0.13 3.01
N ASP A 181 21.57 -0.67 3.00
CA ASP A 181 21.97 -1.71 3.95
C ASP A 181 21.91 -1.18 5.39
N ARG A 182 21.12 -1.87 6.21
CA ARG A 182 20.88 -1.55 7.62
C ARG A 182 22.13 -1.77 8.47
N GLY A 183 23.00 -2.70 8.09
CA GLY A 183 24.13 -3.09 8.93
C GLY A 183 23.71 -3.67 10.29
N GLY A 184 24.68 -3.82 11.20
CA GLY A 184 24.48 -4.36 12.53
C GLY A 184 24.14 -3.30 13.59
N TRP A 185 23.40 -3.70 14.62
CA TRP A 185 23.06 -2.84 15.76
C TRP A 185 24.26 -2.57 16.67
N VAL A 186 24.43 -1.30 17.08
CA VAL A 186 25.52 -0.89 17.99
C VAL A 186 24.95 -0.50 19.34
N ALA A 187 25.32 -1.23 20.40
CA ALA A 187 24.86 -0.94 21.76
C ALA A 187 25.49 0.33 22.37
N GLY A 188 26.72 0.67 21.95
CA GLY A 188 27.52 1.72 22.60
C GLY A 188 28.21 1.21 23.88
N LYS A 189 29.33 1.81 24.25
CA LYS A 189 30.10 1.42 25.45
C LYS A 189 29.54 2.16 26.66
N GLY A 190 29.33 1.44 27.77
CA GLY A 190 29.00 2.04 29.07
C GLY A 190 27.53 2.41 29.30
N TYR A 191 26.62 2.01 28.41
CA TYR A 191 25.17 2.28 28.56
C TYR A 191 24.35 1.08 29.00
N PHE A 192 24.85 -0.14 28.79
CA PHE A 192 24.18 -1.40 29.11
C PHE A 192 25.10 -2.25 29.99
N SER A 193 24.58 -2.83 31.07
CA SER A 193 25.31 -3.75 31.94
C SER A 193 25.65 -5.06 31.22
N ASN A 194 24.76 -5.50 30.32
CA ASN A 194 25.03 -6.64 29.47
C ASN A 194 25.94 -6.24 28.30
N SER A 195 27.19 -6.71 28.32
CA SER A 195 28.18 -6.49 27.27
C SER A 195 27.74 -7.00 25.89
N ASN A 196 26.69 -7.83 25.82
CA ASN A 196 26.08 -8.33 24.61
C ASN A 196 24.55 -8.10 24.58
N ALA A 197 24.10 -6.90 24.93
CA ALA A 197 22.69 -6.50 24.92
C ALA A 197 21.94 -6.86 23.61
N ASN A 198 22.63 -6.86 22.46
CA ASN A 198 22.08 -7.32 21.18
C ASN A 198 21.58 -8.77 21.20
N LYS A 199 22.29 -9.69 21.88
CA LYS A 199 21.90 -11.11 21.95
C LYS A 199 20.61 -11.33 22.72
N LEU A 200 20.22 -10.41 23.61
CA LEU A 200 18.97 -10.50 24.38
C LEU A 200 17.74 -10.59 23.47
N TYR A 201 17.82 -10.03 22.26
CA TYR A 201 16.75 -10.06 21.27
C TYR A 201 16.67 -11.36 20.45
N SER A 202 17.54 -12.35 20.68
CA SER A 202 17.33 -13.67 20.07
C SER A 202 16.14 -14.39 20.70
N VAL A 203 15.34 -15.11 19.90
CA VAL A 203 14.18 -15.86 20.38
C VAL A 203 14.56 -16.82 21.51
N ALA A 204 15.74 -17.44 21.44
CA ALA A 204 16.23 -18.34 22.48
C ALA A 204 16.45 -17.62 23.82
N ASN A 205 17.13 -16.48 23.84
CA ASN A 205 17.37 -15.73 25.08
C ASN A 205 16.08 -15.13 25.65
N GLN A 206 15.19 -14.64 24.78
CA GLN A 206 13.88 -14.17 25.20
C GLN A 206 13.04 -15.30 25.81
N PHE A 207 13.09 -16.50 25.21
CA PHE A 207 12.38 -17.66 25.72
C PHE A 207 12.91 -18.08 27.09
N GLU A 208 14.24 -18.11 27.30
CA GLU A 208 14.79 -18.41 28.62
C GLU A 208 14.40 -17.37 29.67
N ARG A 209 14.35 -16.07 29.30
CA ARG A 209 13.85 -15.03 30.19
C ARG A 209 12.37 -15.22 30.51
N MET A 210 11.54 -15.54 29.52
CA MET A 210 10.12 -15.77 29.70
C MET A 210 9.83 -17.05 30.50
N LYS A 211 10.59 -18.12 30.26
CA LYS A 211 10.54 -19.38 31.00
C LYS A 211 10.82 -19.17 32.49
N LYS A 212 11.78 -18.31 32.85
CA LYS A 212 12.00 -17.91 34.25
C LYS A 212 10.81 -17.16 34.84
N LEU A 213 10.08 -16.40 34.03
CA LEU A 213 8.95 -15.59 34.47
C LEU A 213 7.67 -16.41 34.73
N VAL A 214 7.32 -17.30 33.79
CA VAL A 214 6.02 -17.99 33.74
C VAL A 214 6.10 -19.52 33.54
N GLY A 215 7.30 -20.10 33.52
CA GLY A 215 7.52 -21.52 33.26
C GLY A 215 7.63 -21.85 31.77
N ALA A 216 8.20 -23.02 31.45
CA ALA A 216 8.55 -23.40 30.08
C ALA A 216 7.33 -23.56 29.15
N SER A 217 6.26 -24.20 29.64
CA SER A 217 5.05 -24.46 28.84
C SER A 217 4.33 -23.18 28.44
N LYS A 218 4.09 -22.28 29.41
CA LYS A 218 3.50 -20.96 29.13
C LYS A 218 4.46 -20.06 28.35
N GLY A 219 5.76 -20.14 28.62
CA GLY A 219 6.74 -19.30 27.95
C GLY A 219 6.78 -19.45 26.44
N LYS A 220 6.47 -20.63 25.90
CA LYS A 220 6.40 -20.88 24.44
C LYS A 220 5.21 -20.18 23.77
N ILE A 221 4.15 -19.92 24.53
CA ILE A 221 2.97 -19.17 24.05
C ILE A 221 3.37 -17.71 23.84
N TYR A 222 4.09 -17.14 24.81
CA TYR A 222 4.49 -15.74 24.78
C TYR A 222 5.67 -15.45 23.84
N VAL A 223 6.66 -16.35 23.79
CA VAL A 223 7.87 -16.18 22.98
C VAL A 223 8.10 -17.40 22.11
N ASN A 224 8.04 -17.19 20.80
CA ASN A 224 8.33 -18.18 19.78
C ASN A 224 8.80 -17.51 18.48
N LYS A 225 8.99 -18.29 17.41
CA LYS A 225 9.48 -17.77 16.12
C LYS A 225 8.52 -16.76 15.48
N LYS A 226 7.21 -16.84 15.75
CA LYS A 226 6.19 -15.94 15.20
C LYS A 226 5.95 -14.72 16.08
N ILE A 227 6.01 -14.88 17.40
CA ILE A 227 5.78 -13.81 18.38
C ILE A 227 7.03 -13.67 19.26
N ASN A 228 7.77 -12.58 19.05
CA ASN A 228 8.98 -12.26 19.81
C ASN A 228 9.20 -10.75 19.83
N LEU A 229 10.09 -10.30 20.71
CA LEU A 229 10.48 -8.90 20.80
C LEU A 229 11.52 -8.58 19.74
N ALA A 230 11.20 -7.59 18.91
CA ALA A 230 12.12 -6.91 18.05
C ALA A 230 12.73 -5.70 18.78
N ARG A 231 13.81 -5.17 18.21
CA ARG A 231 14.34 -3.84 18.54
C ARG A 231 13.44 -2.81 17.86
N GLY A 232 12.42 -2.34 18.56
CA GLY A 232 11.50 -1.31 18.07
C GLY A 232 12.23 0.02 18.01
N HIS A 233 12.45 0.54 16.81
CA HIS A 233 13.06 1.85 16.62
C HIS A 233 12.15 2.94 17.19
N LEU A 234 12.76 3.97 17.78
CA LEU A 234 12.05 5.19 18.18
C LEU A 234 12.18 6.28 17.10
N ALA A 235 13.39 6.54 16.62
CA ALA A 235 13.63 7.26 15.37
C ALA A 235 13.90 6.23 14.26
N PRO A 236 12.90 5.89 13.41
CA PRO A 236 13.03 4.82 12.43
C PRO A 236 13.94 5.22 11.27
N MET A 237 14.57 4.22 10.66
CA MET A 237 15.52 4.41 9.57
C MET A 237 14.96 5.27 8.43
N VAL A 238 13.73 4.99 8.00
CA VAL A 238 13.09 5.64 6.85
C VAL A 238 12.67 7.10 7.11
N ASP A 239 12.82 7.59 8.33
CA ASP A 239 12.62 9.01 8.65
C ASP A 239 13.88 9.84 8.30
N PHE A 240 14.96 9.22 7.82
CA PHE A 240 16.22 9.90 7.49
C PHE A 240 16.55 9.79 6.01
N VAL A 241 16.93 10.93 5.40
CA VAL A 241 17.09 11.07 3.95
C VAL A 241 18.24 10.23 3.40
N TYR A 242 19.44 10.36 3.96
CA TYR A 242 20.64 9.71 3.42
C TYR A 242 20.95 8.38 4.11
N GLY A 243 21.48 7.41 3.37
CA GLY A 243 21.84 6.09 3.87
C GLY A 243 22.82 6.13 5.03
N VAL A 244 23.75 7.09 5.04
CA VAL A 244 24.63 7.35 6.18
C VAL A 244 23.86 7.85 7.42
N HIS A 245 22.80 8.65 7.26
CA HIS A 245 21.94 9.04 8.38
C HIS A 245 21.06 7.89 8.86
N GLN A 246 20.51 7.13 7.92
CA GLN A 246 19.69 5.95 8.18
C GLN A 246 20.43 4.92 9.04
N ARG A 247 21.70 4.63 8.74
CA ARG A 247 22.55 3.74 9.55
C ARG A 247 22.80 4.26 10.97
N ALA A 248 22.72 5.57 11.21
CA ALA A 248 22.84 6.14 12.55
C ALA A 248 21.69 5.76 13.48
N THR A 249 20.53 5.39 12.93
CA THR A 249 19.38 4.94 13.72
C THR A 249 19.57 3.57 14.36
N MET A 250 20.56 2.79 13.91
CA MET A 250 20.85 1.42 14.36
C MET A 250 21.60 1.35 15.70
N HIS A 251 21.55 2.43 16.48
CA HIS A 251 22.03 2.46 17.86
C HIS A 251 20.98 1.85 18.80
N LEU A 252 21.39 0.95 19.70
CA LEU A 252 20.45 0.33 20.63
C LEU A 252 19.83 1.35 21.62
N LEU A 253 20.51 2.49 21.83
CA LEU A 253 19.95 3.64 22.56
C LEU A 253 18.67 4.18 21.90
N ASN A 254 18.51 4.00 20.59
CA ASN A 254 17.34 4.41 19.80
C ASN A 254 16.29 3.30 19.70
N ALA A 255 16.34 2.28 20.56
CA ALA A 255 15.41 1.16 20.50
C ALA A 255 14.91 0.73 21.87
N ALA A 256 13.68 0.21 21.88
CA ALA A 256 13.10 -0.45 23.03
C ALA A 256 12.53 -1.82 22.64
N PRO A 257 12.33 -2.75 23.59
CA PRO A 257 11.71 -4.04 23.29
C PRO A 257 10.27 -3.88 22.78
N GLN A 258 10.00 -4.30 21.54
CA GLN A 258 8.67 -4.16 20.94
C GLN A 258 8.24 -5.49 20.33
N TRP A 259 7.01 -5.93 20.57
CA TRP A 259 6.54 -7.18 19.97
C TRP A 259 6.54 -7.06 18.45
N ASN A 260 7.08 -8.05 17.74
CA ASN A 260 7.26 -8.02 16.29
C ASN A 260 5.93 -7.88 15.53
N THR A 261 4.85 -8.45 16.03
CA THR A 261 3.49 -8.29 15.46
C THR A 261 2.95 -6.88 15.58
N ILE A 262 3.46 -6.11 16.54
CA ILE A 262 3.09 -4.73 16.82
C ILE A 262 3.99 -3.77 16.06
N ASN A 263 5.31 -4.01 16.09
CA ASN A 263 6.33 -3.28 15.32
C ASN A 263 5.99 -3.30 13.82
N GLY A 264 5.78 -4.48 13.24
CA GLY A 264 5.31 -4.64 11.86
C GLY A 264 3.79 -4.51 11.67
N GLY A 265 3.09 -4.08 12.72
CA GLY A 265 1.64 -3.96 12.77
C GLY A 265 1.18 -2.51 12.71
N ASN A 266 0.43 -2.07 13.71
CA ASN A 266 -0.07 -0.70 13.75
C ASN A 266 1.02 0.34 14.04
N TRP A 267 2.17 -0.05 14.64
CA TRP A 267 3.28 0.88 14.83
C TRP A 267 3.84 1.36 13.50
N PHE A 268 4.10 0.44 12.57
CA PHE A 268 4.54 0.76 11.22
C PHE A 268 3.59 1.75 10.53
N LYS A 269 2.27 1.57 10.68
CA LYS A 269 1.26 2.49 10.12
C LYS A 269 1.25 3.86 10.77
N ILE A 270 1.52 3.95 12.07
CA ILE A 270 1.69 5.23 12.76
C ILE A 270 2.89 5.97 12.17
N GLU A 271 4.01 5.29 11.99
CA GLU A 271 5.22 5.89 11.39
C GLU A 271 4.96 6.36 9.96
N GLU A 272 4.26 5.55 9.14
CA GLU A 272 3.84 5.92 7.79
C GLU A 272 2.92 7.14 7.79
N SER A 273 1.88 7.14 8.64
CA SER A 273 0.91 8.24 8.71
C SER A 273 1.56 9.57 9.10
N VAL A 274 2.62 9.56 9.92
CA VAL A 274 3.38 10.77 10.29
C VAL A 274 4.26 11.27 9.15
N ARG A 275 4.85 10.36 8.35
CA ARG A 275 5.57 10.75 7.13
C ARG A 275 4.62 11.31 6.08
N ASP A 276 3.46 10.68 5.87
CA ASP A 276 2.44 11.18 4.95
C ASP A 276 1.94 12.57 5.35
N LEU A 277 1.85 12.85 6.65
CA LEU A 277 1.47 14.16 7.18
C LEU A 277 2.48 15.23 6.78
N VAL A 278 3.79 14.98 6.87
CA VAL A 278 4.79 15.98 6.47
C VAL A 278 4.92 16.09 4.95
N GLU A 279 4.69 15.00 4.21
CA GLU A 279 4.72 15.00 2.74
C GLU A 279 3.56 15.79 2.13
N ASN A 280 2.34 15.49 2.56
CA ASN A 280 1.09 15.98 1.96
C ASN A 280 0.42 17.10 2.75
N GLY A 281 0.90 17.39 3.97
CA GLY A 281 0.36 18.42 4.83
C GLY A 281 0.86 19.82 4.50
N ASN A 282 0.28 20.80 5.20
CA ASN A 282 0.70 22.20 5.17
C ASN A 282 1.87 22.49 6.13
N SER A 283 2.40 21.45 6.79
CA SER A 283 3.52 21.51 7.72
C SER A 283 4.83 21.57 6.95
N ASP A 284 5.71 22.51 7.32
CA ASP A 284 7.06 22.58 6.77
C ASP A 284 8.05 21.73 7.58
N GLU A 285 7.82 21.64 8.89
CA GLU A 285 8.61 20.86 9.84
C GLU A 285 7.72 20.31 10.97
N LEU A 286 8.00 19.08 11.40
CA LEU A 286 7.40 18.42 12.54
C LEU A 286 8.48 18.09 13.59
N ASP A 287 8.25 18.49 14.84
CA ASP A 287 9.00 17.98 15.99
C ASP A 287 8.37 16.66 16.44
N VAL A 288 9.16 15.59 16.41
CA VAL A 288 8.67 14.23 16.66
C VAL A 288 9.40 13.60 17.85
N TYR A 289 8.66 13.44 18.95
CA TYR A 289 9.14 12.76 20.15
C TYR A 289 8.59 11.34 20.18
N THR A 290 9.46 10.34 20.14
CA THR A 290 9.03 8.93 20.15
C THR A 290 9.59 8.24 21.37
N GLY A 291 8.75 7.60 22.17
CA GLY A 291 9.19 7.07 23.45
C GLY A 291 8.36 5.91 23.96
N THR A 292 8.68 5.52 25.18
CA THR A 292 8.05 4.38 25.84
C THR A 292 7.56 4.76 27.23
N PHE A 293 6.51 4.09 27.70
CA PHE A 293 5.97 4.36 29.03
C PHE A 293 5.48 3.07 29.71
N ASP A 294 5.71 3.05 31.03
CA ASP A 294 5.36 1.96 31.95
C ASP A 294 6.04 0.61 31.57
N VAL A 295 5.86 -0.43 32.39
CA VAL A 295 6.41 -1.79 32.16
C VAL A 295 5.27 -2.75 31.91
N LEU A 296 5.39 -3.55 30.84
CA LEU A 296 4.43 -4.59 30.51
C LEU A 296 4.48 -5.69 31.57
N ASN A 297 3.31 -6.06 32.08
CA ASN A 297 3.15 -7.23 32.92
C ASN A 297 2.75 -8.46 32.09
N VAL A 298 3.46 -9.55 32.28
CA VAL A 298 3.06 -10.89 31.81
C VAL A 298 2.68 -11.69 33.04
N GLU A 299 1.43 -12.17 33.10
CA GLU A 299 0.91 -12.92 34.25
C GLU A 299 1.13 -12.17 35.58
N LYS A 300 0.80 -10.85 35.58
CA LYS A 300 0.97 -9.91 36.71
C LYS A 300 2.43 -9.65 37.15
N LYS A 301 3.43 -10.16 36.43
CA LYS A 301 4.85 -9.91 36.72
C LYS A 301 5.45 -8.96 35.68
N PRO A 302 6.26 -7.97 36.09
CA PRO A 302 6.88 -7.04 35.16
C PRO A 302 7.92 -7.75 34.29
N PHE A 303 7.88 -7.51 32.99
CA PHE A 303 8.76 -8.18 32.04
C PHE A 303 9.95 -7.31 31.66
N TYR A 304 11.15 -7.79 31.98
CA TYR A 304 12.44 -7.18 31.65
C TYR A 304 13.26 -8.15 30.80
N LEU A 305 14.01 -7.65 29.82
CA LEU A 305 14.88 -8.50 29.00
C LEU A 305 16.13 -8.97 29.75
N ALA A 306 16.60 -8.23 30.74
CA ALA A 306 17.79 -8.54 31.52
C ALA A 306 17.65 -8.13 32.98
N SER A 307 18.66 -8.49 33.79
CA SER A 307 18.88 -7.96 35.13
C SER A 307 20.29 -7.37 35.20
N ASN A 308 20.50 -6.34 36.02
CA ASN A 308 21.84 -5.79 36.30
C ASN A 308 22.61 -6.65 37.33
N SER A 309 23.78 -6.18 37.79
CA SER A 309 24.61 -6.88 38.79
C SER A 309 23.94 -7.07 40.16
N ASN A 310 22.93 -6.26 40.48
CA ASN A 310 22.16 -6.34 41.73
C ASN A 310 20.89 -7.20 41.57
N ASP A 311 20.75 -7.88 40.42
CA ASP A 311 19.55 -8.59 39.98
C ASP A 311 18.29 -7.72 39.79
N ASP A 312 18.45 -6.39 39.72
CA ASP A 312 17.34 -5.51 39.36
C ASP A 312 17.01 -5.64 37.88
N GLY A 313 15.72 -5.64 37.53
CA GLY A 313 15.25 -5.68 36.16
C GLY A 313 15.67 -4.45 35.34
N VAL A 314 16.37 -4.68 34.23
CA VAL A 314 16.79 -3.66 33.25
C VAL A 314 16.30 -4.01 31.84
N MET A 315 16.28 -3.03 30.94
CA MET A 315 15.66 -3.14 29.62
C MET A 315 14.20 -3.62 29.71
N PRO A 316 13.32 -2.86 30.39
CA PRO A 316 11.91 -3.22 30.51
C PRO A 316 11.26 -3.33 29.13
N VAL A 317 10.37 -4.32 29.00
CA VAL A 317 9.42 -4.36 27.90
C VAL A 317 8.34 -3.32 28.22
N PRO A 318 8.23 -2.23 27.45
CA PRO A 318 7.30 -1.15 27.76
C PRO A 318 5.87 -1.60 27.53
N LYS A 319 4.95 -1.00 28.29
CA LYS A 319 3.52 -1.28 28.16
C LYS A 319 2.90 -0.57 26.94
N ILE A 320 3.36 0.64 26.66
CA ILE A 320 2.98 1.41 25.48
C ILE A 320 4.21 2.02 24.80
N PHE A 321 4.08 2.21 23.50
CA PHE A 321 4.89 3.15 22.74
C PHE A 321 4.04 4.39 22.45
N TYR A 322 4.69 5.54 22.36
CA TYR A 322 4.03 6.77 21.95
C TYR A 322 4.87 7.56 20.97
N LYS A 323 4.20 8.36 20.15
CA LYS A 323 4.80 9.38 19.27
C LYS A 323 4.04 10.69 19.44
N VAL A 324 4.69 11.71 20.01
CA VAL A 324 4.16 13.07 20.07
C VAL A 324 4.65 13.80 18.82
N VAL A 325 3.71 14.32 18.04
CA VAL A 325 3.96 15.02 16.78
C VAL A 325 3.48 16.45 16.95
N ILE A 326 4.36 17.42 16.73
CA ILE A 326 4.05 18.85 16.87
C ILE A 326 4.43 19.54 15.57
N ASP A 327 3.48 20.27 15.02
CA ASP A 327 3.72 21.13 13.86
C ASP A 327 4.48 22.38 14.32
N ALA A 328 5.72 22.54 13.85
CA ALA A 328 6.61 23.60 14.31
C ALA A 328 6.07 25.01 13.97
N ARG A 329 5.23 25.12 12.94
CA ARG A 329 4.67 26.40 12.47
C ARG A 329 3.48 26.87 13.31
N SER A 330 2.58 25.97 13.65
CA SER A 330 1.31 26.26 14.32
C SER A 330 1.31 25.92 15.80
N GLY A 331 2.31 25.16 16.27
CA GLY A 331 2.37 24.63 17.64
C GLY A 331 1.31 23.56 17.95
N LYS A 332 0.48 23.18 16.97
CA LYS A 332 -0.53 22.14 17.17
C LYS A 332 0.13 20.78 17.23
N GLY A 333 -0.25 19.98 18.22
CA GLY A 333 0.29 18.64 18.36
C GLY A 333 -0.75 17.58 18.72
N VAL A 334 -0.32 16.33 18.59
CA VAL A 334 -1.06 15.15 19.03
C VAL A 334 -0.08 14.12 19.58
N ALA A 335 -0.47 13.42 20.64
CA ALA A 335 0.22 12.20 21.06
C ALA A 335 -0.50 10.99 20.47
N LEU A 336 0.23 10.17 19.72
CA LEU A 336 -0.23 8.90 19.15
C LEU A 336 0.25 7.77 20.06
N ILE A 337 -0.66 6.96 20.59
CA ILE A 337 -0.33 5.92 21.56
C ILE A 337 -0.67 4.57 20.96
N MET A 338 0.21 3.60 21.20
CA MET A 338 -0.01 2.21 20.82
C MET A 338 0.35 1.26 21.96
N THR A 339 -0.52 0.29 22.23
CA THR A 339 -0.23 -0.76 23.19
C THR A 339 0.83 -1.72 22.67
N ASN A 340 1.73 -2.17 23.55
CA ASN A 340 2.79 -3.12 23.23
C ASN A 340 2.50 -4.48 23.88
N ASN A 341 1.33 -5.04 23.59
CA ASN A 341 0.94 -6.36 24.07
C ASN A 341 0.04 -7.09 23.05
N PRO A 342 0.56 -8.09 22.32
CA PRO A 342 -0.23 -8.82 21.33
C PRO A 342 -1.21 -9.82 21.96
N PHE A 343 -1.14 -9.98 23.28
CA PHE A 343 -2.02 -10.84 24.09
C PHE A 343 -3.06 -10.03 24.86
N LEU A 344 -3.19 -8.73 24.57
CA LEU A 344 -4.15 -7.85 25.22
C LEU A 344 -5.58 -8.29 24.88
N LYS A 345 -6.42 -8.40 25.91
CA LYS A 345 -7.85 -8.67 25.78
C LYS A 345 -8.63 -7.37 25.95
N GLU A 346 -9.80 -7.28 25.32
CA GLU A 346 -10.67 -6.09 25.40
C GLU A 346 -10.97 -5.68 26.84
N ASN A 347 -11.29 -6.63 27.72
CA ASN A 347 -11.60 -6.35 29.13
C ASN A 347 -10.41 -5.78 29.94
N ASP A 348 -9.18 -5.88 29.43
CA ASP A 348 -7.99 -5.32 30.08
C ASP A 348 -7.55 -3.98 29.46
N LEU A 349 -8.26 -3.50 28.42
CA LEU A 349 -7.86 -2.34 27.63
C LEU A 349 -7.83 -1.05 28.45
N ASP A 350 -8.77 -0.85 29.38
CA ASP A 350 -8.85 0.35 30.22
C ASP A 350 -7.55 0.62 30.98
N ARG A 351 -6.79 -0.43 31.31
CA ARG A 351 -5.49 -0.31 31.99
C ARG A 351 -4.40 0.28 31.10
N TYR A 352 -4.63 0.40 29.80
CA TYR A 352 -3.71 0.92 28.79
C TYR A 352 -4.13 2.29 28.25
N ILE A 353 -5.29 2.80 28.66
CA ILE A 353 -5.81 4.10 28.22
C ILE A 353 -5.41 5.17 29.23
N TYR A 354 -4.62 6.15 28.79
CA TYR A 354 -4.06 7.20 29.63
C TYR A 354 -4.68 8.59 29.39
N CYS A 355 -5.63 8.70 28.46
CA CYS A 355 -6.30 9.94 28.10
C CYS A 355 -7.61 9.64 27.37
N ASN A 356 -8.41 10.68 27.10
CA ASN A 356 -9.54 10.56 26.18
C ASN A 356 -9.04 10.40 24.73
N ASP A 357 -9.56 9.39 24.04
CA ASP A 357 -9.20 9.13 22.64
C ASP A 357 -9.79 10.18 21.69
N VAL A 358 -8.92 10.96 21.05
CA VAL A 358 -9.27 11.96 20.04
C VAL A 358 -9.03 11.49 18.60
N ALA A 359 -8.58 10.24 18.37
CA ALA A 359 -8.16 9.77 17.05
C ALA A 359 -9.23 9.93 15.96
N LYS A 360 -10.51 9.71 16.29
CA LYS A 360 -11.63 9.86 15.34
C LYS A 360 -11.78 11.28 14.79
N SER A 361 -11.34 12.30 15.55
CA SER A 361 -11.38 13.70 15.13
C SER A 361 -10.23 14.08 14.18
N ILE A 362 -9.22 13.23 14.04
CA ILE A 362 -8.00 13.54 13.31
C ILE A 362 -8.01 12.82 11.96
N LYS A 363 -8.19 13.59 10.88
CA LYS A 363 -8.43 13.09 9.52
C LYS A 363 -7.42 12.04 9.03
N TRP A 364 -6.15 12.21 9.37
CA TRP A 364 -5.04 11.38 8.87
C TRP A 364 -4.80 10.10 9.70
N VAL A 365 -5.41 9.97 10.89
CA VAL A 365 -5.33 8.73 11.71
C VAL A 365 -6.67 8.05 11.97
N ARG A 366 -7.81 8.70 11.71
CA ARG A 366 -9.15 8.18 12.03
C ARG A 366 -9.51 6.82 11.41
N LYS A 367 -8.80 6.39 10.37
CA LYS A 367 -9.03 5.11 9.67
C LYS A 367 -8.13 3.98 10.19
N MET A 368 -7.27 4.22 11.18
CA MET A 368 -6.42 3.17 11.72
C MET A 368 -7.25 2.03 12.31
N LYS A 369 -6.91 0.80 11.90
CA LYS A 369 -7.63 -0.42 12.31
C LYS A 369 -7.29 -0.77 13.76
N GLN A 370 -8.30 -1.05 14.57
CA GLN A 370 -8.15 -1.48 15.96
C GLN A 370 -7.98 -3.01 16.03
N ASP A 371 -6.80 -3.51 15.66
CA ASP A 371 -6.43 -4.92 15.82
C ASP A 371 -5.53 -5.07 17.05
N LEU A 372 -6.05 -5.66 18.11
CA LEU A 372 -5.33 -5.83 19.38
C LEU A 372 -4.04 -6.65 19.22
N SER A 373 -4.02 -7.64 18.32
CA SER A 373 -2.84 -8.48 18.08
C SER A 373 -1.69 -7.72 17.40
N LYS A 374 -2.03 -6.58 16.75
CA LYS A 374 -1.12 -5.66 16.08
C LYS A 374 -0.88 -4.36 16.84
N GLY A 375 -1.38 -4.27 18.08
CA GLY A 375 -1.31 -3.10 18.94
C GLY A 375 -2.56 -2.23 18.83
N TYR A 376 -3.22 -1.98 19.95
CA TYR A 376 -4.35 -1.05 20.00
C TYR A 376 -3.85 0.38 19.90
N PHE A 377 -4.44 1.15 18.99
CA PHE A 377 -4.09 2.53 18.71
C PHE A 377 -5.17 3.49 19.23
N TYR A 378 -4.73 4.58 19.84
CA TYR A 378 -5.55 5.74 20.18
C TYR A 378 -4.70 7.02 20.15
N ALA A 379 -5.34 8.18 20.18
CA ALA A 379 -4.64 9.46 20.21
C ALA A 379 -5.08 10.32 21.40
N CYS A 380 -4.15 11.08 21.97
CA CYS A 380 -4.40 12.05 23.03
C CYS A 380 -4.13 13.47 22.57
N GLN A 381 -4.77 14.43 23.22
CA GLN A 381 -4.23 15.78 23.31
C GLN A 381 -2.87 15.72 24.02
N VAL A 382 -1.90 16.55 23.58
CA VAL A 382 -0.52 16.50 24.07
C VAL A 382 -0.46 16.82 25.57
N GLU A 383 -1.32 17.72 26.02
CA GLU A 383 -1.38 18.23 27.38
C GLU A 383 -1.86 17.15 28.35
N ASP A 384 -2.92 16.44 27.98
CA ASP A 384 -3.45 15.34 28.77
C ASP A 384 -2.44 14.20 28.85
N PHE A 385 -1.76 13.90 27.75
CA PHE A 385 -0.71 12.90 27.75
C PHE A 385 0.50 13.32 28.61
N ALA A 386 0.90 14.59 28.56
CA ALA A 386 2.01 15.13 29.34
C ALA A 386 1.72 15.18 30.86
N LYS A 387 0.44 15.18 31.27
CA LYS A 387 0.05 14.98 32.67
C LYS A 387 0.37 13.56 33.15
N VAL A 388 0.41 12.57 32.27
CA VAL A 388 0.72 11.18 32.62
C VAL A 388 2.21 10.88 32.44
N VAL A 389 2.77 11.21 31.28
CA VAL A 389 4.16 10.90 30.93
C VAL A 389 5.09 12.05 31.34
N LYS A 390 5.52 12.04 32.61
CA LYS A 390 6.28 13.14 33.23
C LYS A 390 7.67 13.36 32.65
N HIS A 391 8.25 12.37 31.98
CA HIS A 391 9.57 12.48 31.36
C HIS A 391 9.58 13.18 30.01
N LEU A 392 8.42 13.62 29.49
CA LEU A 392 8.40 14.51 28.33
C LEU A 392 9.06 15.87 28.67
N PRO A 393 9.71 16.53 27.68
CA PRO A 393 10.31 17.84 27.87
C PRO A 393 9.32 18.85 28.46
N SER A 394 9.83 19.76 29.30
CA SER A 394 9.01 20.80 29.94
C SER A 394 8.35 21.75 28.95
N GLU A 395 8.99 22.02 27.81
CA GLU A 395 8.46 22.87 26.75
C GLU A 395 7.12 22.36 26.20
N LEU A 396 6.95 21.04 26.14
CA LEU A 396 5.69 20.39 25.73
C LEU A 396 4.59 20.49 26.79
N LYS A 397 4.95 20.90 28.02
CA LYS A 397 4.02 21.09 29.14
C LYS A 397 3.52 22.54 29.24
N VAL A 398 4.21 23.49 28.58
CA VAL A 398 3.97 24.94 28.70
C VAL A 398 3.22 25.52 27.48
N GLN A 399 3.21 24.83 26.34
CA GLN A 399 2.57 25.33 25.11
C GLN A 399 1.03 25.46 25.11
N VAL A 400 0.35 25.32 26.26
CA VAL A 400 -1.12 25.49 26.37
C VAL A 400 -1.57 26.59 27.34
N GLU A 401 -0.68 27.26 28.06
CA GLU A 401 -1.10 28.38 28.91
C GLU A 401 -1.23 29.72 28.17
N GLN A 402 -0.61 29.90 26.99
CA GLN A 402 -0.70 31.17 26.26
C GLN A 402 -1.93 31.29 25.33
N THR A 403 -2.55 30.19 24.93
CA THR A 403 -3.82 30.21 24.16
C THR A 403 -5.05 30.33 25.06
N GLY A 404 -4.94 29.92 26.34
CA GLY A 404 -5.99 30.09 27.35
C GLY A 404 -6.17 31.54 27.83
N ALA A 405 -5.09 32.34 27.84
CA ALA A 405 -5.14 33.76 28.20
C ALA A 405 -5.76 34.63 27.10
N MET A 406 -5.45 34.37 25.82
CA MET A 406 -6.09 35.10 24.71
C MET A 406 -7.58 34.79 24.55
N THR A 407 -8.00 33.55 24.85
CA THR A 407 -9.42 33.17 24.76
C THR A 407 -10.25 33.82 25.89
N ARG A 408 -9.65 34.05 27.07
CA ARG A 408 -10.30 34.84 28.14
C ARG A 408 -10.27 36.35 27.87
N PHE A 409 -9.31 36.86 27.10
CA PHE A 409 -9.31 38.27 26.65
C PHE A 409 -10.34 38.56 25.55
N ILE A 410 -10.61 37.61 24.66
CA ILE A 410 -11.58 37.78 23.56
C ILE A 410 -13.03 37.68 24.06
N ILE A 411 -13.32 36.86 25.08
CA ILE A 411 -14.67 36.73 25.65
C ILE A 411 -15.07 37.95 26.50
N VAL A 412 -14.10 38.70 27.04
CA VAL A 412 -14.37 39.97 27.74
C VAL A 412 -14.57 41.13 26.75
N PHE A 413 -13.99 41.06 25.54
CA PHE A 413 -14.18 42.09 24.51
C PHE A 413 -15.46 41.92 23.66
N THR A 414 -16.01 40.70 23.54
CA THR A 414 -17.28 40.49 22.83
C THR A 414 -18.53 40.84 23.63
N PHE A 415 -18.39 41.12 24.94
CA PHE A 415 -19.48 41.61 25.79
C PHE A 415 -19.56 43.14 25.90
N ILE A 416 -18.53 43.89 25.47
CA ILE A 416 -18.50 45.37 25.55
C ILE A 416 -18.91 46.03 24.22
N SER A 417 -18.96 45.28 23.11
CA SER A 417 -19.32 45.82 21.78
C SER A 417 -20.77 45.58 21.37
N ALA A 418 -21.62 45.05 22.26
CA ALA A 418 -23.04 44.74 21.98
C ALA A 418 -24.03 45.77 22.56
N ILE A 419 -23.54 46.91 23.05
CA ILE A 419 -24.36 48.07 23.46
C ILE A 419 -23.72 49.29 22.78
N PHE A 420 -24.50 50.01 21.94
CA PHE A 420 -24.08 50.93 20.86
C PHE A 420 -23.78 50.17 19.56
N ILE A 421 -24.65 50.08 18.54
CA ILE A 421 -25.58 51.07 18.01
C ILE A 421 -26.77 50.32 17.40
N ILE A 422 -27.95 50.59 17.93
CA ILE A 422 -29.21 50.54 17.20
C ILE A 422 -29.22 51.79 16.31
N THR A 423 -29.30 51.63 14.99
CA THR A 423 -30.38 52.19 14.15
C THR A 423 -30.10 52.01 12.65
N ASN A 424 -31.14 51.52 11.98
CA ASN A 424 -31.45 51.62 10.55
C ASN A 424 -30.71 50.67 9.58
N ALA A 425 -31.37 49.93 8.68
CA ALA A 425 -32.78 49.57 8.50
C ALA A 425 -32.84 48.45 7.42
N PHE A 426 -33.88 47.60 7.50
CA PHE A 426 -34.45 46.74 6.43
C PHE A 426 -33.65 45.54 5.85
N SER A 427 -33.68 44.39 6.55
CA SER A 427 -34.61 43.25 6.31
C SER A 427 -35.50 43.33 5.05
N ILE A 428 -35.81 42.34 4.19
CA ILE A 428 -36.09 40.89 4.30
C ILE A 428 -36.34 40.44 2.82
N LYS A 429 -35.69 39.39 2.29
CA LYS A 429 -36.03 37.95 2.29
C LYS A 429 -37.07 37.51 1.21
N PHE A 430 -36.63 36.48 0.48
CA PHE A 430 -37.34 35.39 -0.21
C PHE A 430 -38.00 35.58 -1.57
N GLY A 431 -37.69 34.62 -2.45
CA GLY A 431 -38.74 33.83 -3.10
C GLY A 431 -38.57 33.58 -4.60
N ASN A 432 -38.14 32.37 -4.95
CA ASN A 432 -38.63 31.48 -6.01
C ASN A 432 -38.91 31.97 -7.45
N LEU A 433 -38.67 31.00 -8.35
CA LEU A 433 -39.41 30.70 -9.59
C LEU A 433 -39.00 31.41 -10.90
N TRP A 434 -38.41 30.61 -11.79
CA TRP A 434 -38.78 30.40 -13.21
C TRP A 434 -39.32 31.62 -13.99
N LYS A 435 -38.69 31.98 -15.12
CA LYS A 435 -38.98 31.48 -16.50
C LYS A 435 -38.43 32.45 -17.56
N GLU A 436 -38.05 31.87 -18.71
CA GLU A 436 -38.24 32.40 -20.08
C GLU A 436 -37.47 33.68 -20.48
N THR A 437 -36.38 33.56 -21.27
CA THR A 437 -36.34 33.70 -22.76
C THR A 437 -36.56 35.16 -23.22
N GLN A 438 -35.79 35.80 -24.11
CA GLN A 438 -35.18 35.39 -25.37
C GLN A 438 -34.19 36.47 -25.87
N GLU A 439 -33.11 36.02 -26.51
CA GLU A 439 -32.58 36.48 -27.83
C GLU A 439 -32.14 37.97 -28.04
N ASN A 440 -31.27 38.41 -28.96
CA ASN A 440 -30.53 38.00 -30.17
C ASN A 440 -29.26 38.91 -30.15
N VAL A 441 -28.04 38.59 -30.60
CA VAL A 441 -27.54 38.46 -31.98
C VAL A 441 -26.03 38.16 -31.85
N VAL A 442 -25.54 37.00 -32.29
CA VAL A 442 -24.27 36.90 -33.05
C VAL A 442 -24.43 35.74 -34.02
N SER A 443 -24.55 36.08 -35.30
CA SER A 443 -24.64 35.12 -36.38
C SER A 443 -23.32 35.05 -37.15
N ARG A 444 -22.94 33.80 -37.49
CA ARG A 444 -22.14 33.35 -38.65
C ARG A 444 -20.61 33.40 -38.54
N VAL A 445 -20.05 32.30 -38.00
CA VAL A 445 -19.14 31.43 -38.77
C VAL A 445 -19.65 29.99 -38.60
N ARG A 446 -20.20 29.40 -39.66
CA ARG A 446 -20.55 27.98 -39.70
C ARG A 446 -19.27 27.18 -39.95
N ALA A 447 -18.70 26.64 -38.89
CA ALA A 447 -18.11 25.32 -38.95
C ALA A 447 -19.13 24.38 -38.29
N SER A 448 -19.59 23.35 -39.00
CA SER A 448 -20.38 22.29 -38.36
C SER A 448 -19.60 21.79 -37.13
N PRO A 449 -20.23 21.61 -35.96
CA PRO A 449 -19.57 20.88 -34.90
C PRO A 449 -19.34 19.47 -35.46
N MET A 450 -18.08 19.08 -35.66
CA MET A 450 -17.76 17.66 -35.81
C MET A 450 -18.28 17.01 -34.53
N ALA A 451 -19.28 16.12 -34.66
CA ALA A 451 -19.75 15.31 -33.55
C ALA A 451 -18.54 14.66 -32.88
N THR A 452 -18.42 14.83 -31.57
CA THR A 452 -17.23 14.43 -30.80
C THR A 452 -17.15 12.93 -30.53
N GLY A 453 -18.15 12.16 -31.00
CA GLY A 453 -18.29 10.73 -30.73
C GLY A 453 -19.04 10.48 -29.43
N CYS A 454 -19.17 9.21 -29.04
CA CYS A 454 -19.90 8.82 -27.83
C CYS A 454 -18.95 8.28 -26.77
N GLU A 455 -19.33 8.50 -25.53
CA GLU A 455 -18.60 8.07 -24.35
C GLU A 455 -19.57 7.33 -23.43
N ILE A 456 -19.21 6.10 -23.06
CA ILE A 456 -19.90 5.33 -22.02
C ILE A 456 -18.94 5.20 -20.83
N ASP A 457 -19.25 5.88 -19.73
CA ASP A 457 -18.53 5.72 -18.46
C ASP A 457 -19.11 4.52 -17.69
N ILE A 458 -18.29 3.47 -17.54
CA ILE A 458 -18.72 2.22 -16.92
C ILE A 458 -19.15 2.39 -15.46
N LYS A 459 -18.69 3.42 -14.74
CA LYS A 459 -18.99 3.67 -13.32
C LYS A 459 -20.17 4.61 -13.10
N GLU A 460 -20.31 5.63 -13.93
CA GLU A 460 -21.33 6.66 -13.73
C GLU A 460 -22.66 6.32 -14.39
N GLU A 461 -22.63 5.65 -15.54
CA GLU A 461 -23.80 5.51 -16.40
C GLU A 461 -24.58 4.20 -16.17
N VAL A 462 -24.00 3.30 -15.40
CA VAL A 462 -24.41 1.90 -15.40
C VAL A 462 -24.50 1.37 -13.97
N LYS A 463 -25.69 1.49 -13.37
CA LYS A 463 -25.86 1.23 -11.93
C LYS A 463 -26.89 0.13 -11.61
N GLU A 464 -27.87 -0.15 -12.49
CA GLU A 464 -28.91 -1.18 -12.29
C GLU A 464 -29.44 -1.76 -13.60
N ALA A 465 -29.63 -3.10 -13.64
CA ALA A 465 -30.18 -3.85 -14.79
C ALA A 465 -29.50 -3.49 -16.13
N GLU A 466 -28.17 -3.47 -16.14
CA GLU A 466 -27.40 -3.09 -17.32
C GLU A 466 -27.52 -4.15 -18.43
N PRO A 467 -27.63 -3.73 -19.70
CA PRO A 467 -27.44 -4.65 -20.83
C PRO A 467 -25.98 -5.10 -20.93
N LEU A 468 -25.76 -6.27 -21.52
CA LEU A 468 -24.45 -6.66 -22.01
C LEU A 468 -24.08 -5.72 -23.16
N ILE A 469 -22.87 -5.14 -23.12
CA ILE A 469 -22.35 -4.29 -24.20
C ILE A 469 -21.44 -5.14 -25.09
N LEU A 470 -21.81 -5.28 -26.35
CA LEU A 470 -21.25 -6.27 -27.26
C LEU A 470 -20.73 -5.63 -28.55
N ILE A 471 -19.75 -6.29 -29.15
CA ILE A 471 -19.34 -5.97 -30.53
C ILE A 471 -20.41 -6.53 -31.48
N PRO A 472 -20.97 -5.72 -32.39
CA PRO A 472 -22.04 -6.17 -33.28
C PRO A 472 -21.67 -7.45 -34.04
N ASP A 473 -22.63 -8.38 -34.09
CA ASP A 473 -22.53 -9.64 -34.83
C ASP A 473 -21.38 -10.57 -34.38
N LYS A 474 -20.74 -10.26 -33.23
CA LYS A 474 -19.74 -11.11 -32.58
C LYS A 474 -20.25 -11.62 -31.23
N ASN A 475 -19.67 -12.71 -30.74
CA ASN A 475 -19.95 -13.21 -29.40
C ASN A 475 -18.93 -12.66 -28.37
N GLU A 476 -18.62 -11.38 -28.48
CA GLU A 476 -17.56 -10.70 -27.71
C GLU A 476 -18.11 -9.45 -27.01
N PHE A 477 -17.64 -9.21 -25.79
CA PHE A 477 -17.94 -7.98 -25.05
C PHE A 477 -17.13 -6.81 -25.62
N LEU A 478 -17.75 -5.64 -25.71
CA LEU A 478 -17.05 -4.41 -26.04
C LEU A 478 -16.45 -3.81 -24.76
N LEU A 479 -15.14 -3.92 -24.61
CA LEU A 479 -14.41 -3.43 -23.44
C LEU A 479 -13.82 -2.03 -23.68
N PRO A 480 -13.51 -1.26 -22.61
CA PRO A 480 -12.66 -0.08 -22.74
C PRO A 480 -11.34 -0.43 -23.43
N SER A 481 -10.93 0.40 -24.39
CA SER A 481 -9.70 0.19 -25.16
C SER A 481 -8.44 0.54 -24.36
N ASP A 482 -8.57 1.30 -23.28
CA ASP A 482 -7.49 1.73 -22.42
C ASP A 482 -7.87 1.67 -20.93
N ALA A 483 -6.91 2.04 -20.09
CA ALA A 483 -7.12 2.18 -18.65
C ALA A 483 -7.77 3.53 -18.28
N SER A 484 -8.76 4.04 -19.02
CA SER A 484 -9.57 5.19 -18.58
C SER A 484 -10.90 4.78 -17.95
N GLY A 485 -11.33 3.52 -18.13
CA GLY A 485 -12.65 3.05 -17.70
C GLY A 485 -13.81 3.59 -18.54
N ARG A 486 -13.54 3.99 -19.79
CA ARG A 486 -14.54 4.54 -20.69
C ARG A 486 -14.51 3.82 -22.03
N ILE A 487 -15.68 3.58 -22.60
CA ILE A 487 -15.80 3.11 -23.99
C ILE A 487 -15.98 4.34 -24.86
N LEU A 488 -15.02 4.59 -25.74
CA LEU A 488 -15.03 5.71 -26.68
C LEU A 488 -15.41 5.20 -28.07
N LEU A 489 -16.46 5.78 -28.63
CA LEU A 489 -17.02 5.43 -29.93
C LEU A 489 -16.94 6.64 -30.86
N LYS A 490 -16.60 6.41 -32.13
CA LYS A 490 -16.68 7.45 -33.15
C LYS A 490 -18.14 7.65 -33.57
N PRO A 491 -18.51 8.84 -34.10
CA PRO A 491 -19.81 9.02 -34.73
C PRO A 491 -20.06 7.93 -35.78
N SER A 492 -21.27 7.39 -35.79
CA SER A 492 -21.68 6.26 -36.63
C SER A 492 -21.15 4.88 -36.25
N ASP A 493 -20.29 4.74 -35.23
CA ASP A 493 -19.95 3.42 -34.68
C ASP A 493 -21.21 2.78 -34.10
N THR A 494 -21.41 1.49 -34.37
CA THR A 494 -22.56 0.73 -33.87
C THR A 494 -22.12 -0.22 -32.77
N ILE A 495 -22.93 -0.33 -31.73
CA ILE A 495 -22.78 -1.32 -30.66
C ILE A 495 -24.04 -2.17 -30.57
N GLU A 496 -23.89 -3.39 -30.05
CA GLU A 496 -25.02 -4.26 -29.77
C GLU A 496 -25.22 -4.37 -28.25
N LEU A 497 -26.47 -4.28 -27.81
CA LEU A 497 -26.88 -4.42 -26.43
C LEU A 497 -27.72 -5.68 -26.28
N ALA A 498 -27.50 -6.45 -25.22
CA ALA A 498 -28.26 -7.68 -24.99
C ALA A 498 -28.78 -7.83 -23.56
N CYS A 499 -29.99 -8.38 -23.43
CA CYS A 499 -30.65 -8.69 -22.17
C CYS A 499 -31.22 -10.12 -22.22
N THR A 500 -30.94 -10.95 -21.20
CA THR A 500 -31.39 -12.36 -21.19
C THR A 500 -32.92 -12.48 -21.09
N GLU A 501 -33.58 -11.54 -20.42
CA GLU A 501 -35.05 -11.48 -20.30
C GLU A 501 -35.67 -10.26 -20.99
N GLY A 502 -34.92 -9.71 -21.94
CA GLY A 502 -35.33 -8.55 -22.73
C GLY A 502 -35.21 -7.21 -22.03
N PHE A 503 -35.54 -6.15 -22.78
CA PHE A 503 -35.43 -4.77 -22.33
C PHE A 503 -36.66 -4.32 -21.55
N LYS A 504 -36.50 -3.37 -20.63
CA LYS A 504 -37.55 -2.93 -19.70
C LYS A 504 -38.77 -2.32 -20.40
N ASP A 505 -38.55 -1.64 -21.51
CA ASP A 505 -39.57 -1.05 -22.36
C ASP A 505 -40.21 -2.05 -23.33
N ASN A 506 -39.53 -3.17 -23.65
CA ASN A 506 -40.10 -4.28 -24.40
C ASN A 506 -39.36 -5.60 -24.10
N SER A 507 -39.98 -6.45 -23.28
CA SER A 507 -39.41 -7.72 -22.82
C SER A 507 -39.30 -8.79 -23.91
N SER A 508 -39.94 -8.61 -25.07
CA SER A 508 -39.82 -9.53 -26.22
C SER A 508 -38.55 -9.30 -27.04
N ILE A 509 -37.83 -8.20 -26.82
CA ILE A 509 -36.61 -7.86 -27.53
C ILE A 509 -35.41 -8.22 -26.65
N ASN A 510 -34.56 -9.15 -27.08
CA ASN A 510 -33.33 -9.51 -26.36
C ASN A 510 -32.09 -8.76 -26.86
N PHE A 511 -32.09 -8.27 -28.10
CA PHE A 511 -30.96 -7.58 -28.73
C PHE A 511 -31.39 -6.23 -29.30
N ARG A 512 -30.55 -5.22 -29.12
CA ARG A 512 -30.69 -3.89 -29.73
C ARG A 512 -29.38 -3.49 -30.38
N LYS A 513 -29.44 -2.96 -31.60
CA LYS A 513 -28.29 -2.30 -32.23
C LYS A 513 -28.51 -0.80 -32.16
N VAL A 514 -27.54 -0.09 -31.60
CA VAL A 514 -27.62 1.36 -31.43
C VAL A 514 -26.36 2.02 -32.01
N THR A 515 -26.54 3.13 -32.70
CA THR A 515 -25.46 3.80 -33.44
C THR A 515 -25.09 5.12 -32.75
N CYS A 516 -23.80 5.33 -32.52
CA CYS A 516 -23.30 6.52 -31.84
C CYS A 516 -23.65 7.81 -32.61
N VAL A 517 -24.19 8.80 -31.89
CA VAL A 517 -24.41 10.16 -32.37
C VAL A 517 -23.39 11.12 -31.76
N ASP A 518 -23.53 11.45 -30.48
CA ASP A 518 -22.64 12.35 -29.73
C ASP A 518 -22.88 12.23 -28.22
N GLY A 519 -21.82 12.30 -27.41
CA GLY A 519 -21.88 12.19 -25.95
C GLY A 519 -22.47 10.86 -25.48
N THR A 520 -23.62 10.90 -24.81
CA THR A 520 -24.33 9.70 -24.31
C THR A 520 -25.51 9.30 -25.22
N LYS A 521 -25.67 9.96 -26.37
CA LYS A 521 -26.81 9.78 -27.26
C LYS A 521 -26.49 8.80 -28.39
N PHE A 522 -27.41 7.86 -28.57
CA PHE A 522 -27.36 6.86 -29.62
C PHE A 522 -28.62 6.92 -30.48
N MET A 523 -28.53 6.47 -31.72
CA MET A 523 -29.63 6.32 -32.65
C MET A 523 -30.14 4.88 -32.61
N GLU A 524 -31.45 4.71 -32.39
CA GLU A 524 -32.17 3.44 -32.49
C GLU A 524 -33.45 3.68 -33.32
N ASN A 525 -33.64 2.95 -34.43
CA ASN A 525 -34.82 3.09 -35.30
C ASN A 525 -35.16 4.54 -35.70
N ASN A 526 -34.14 5.32 -36.08
CA ASN A 526 -34.24 6.76 -36.40
C ASN A 526 -34.66 7.68 -35.24
N MET A 527 -34.61 7.21 -33.99
CA MET A 527 -34.83 8.01 -32.79
C MET A 527 -33.55 8.12 -31.95
N GLN A 528 -33.29 9.30 -31.39
CA GLN A 528 -32.19 9.47 -30.44
C GLN A 528 -32.62 9.01 -29.04
N VAL A 529 -31.84 8.09 -28.47
CA VAL A 529 -32.01 7.53 -27.14
C VAL A 529 -30.76 7.82 -26.30
N ASP A 530 -30.95 8.03 -25.00
CA ASP A 530 -29.83 8.14 -24.07
C ASP A 530 -29.40 6.74 -23.62
N PHE A 531 -28.10 6.46 -23.58
CA PHE A 531 -27.58 5.16 -23.16
C PHE A 531 -28.14 4.71 -21.81
N LYS A 532 -28.31 5.65 -20.85
CA LYS A 532 -28.80 5.34 -19.49
C LYS A 532 -30.24 4.83 -19.45
N THR A 533 -31.00 5.04 -20.52
CA THR A 533 -32.40 4.58 -20.63
C THR A 533 -32.52 3.15 -21.12
N LEU A 534 -31.48 2.62 -21.76
CA LEU A 534 -31.44 1.27 -22.32
C LEU A 534 -31.15 0.26 -21.21
N LYS A 535 -32.20 -0.21 -20.52
CA LYS A 535 -32.10 -1.12 -19.37
C LYS A 535 -32.76 -2.45 -19.64
N CYS A 536 -32.20 -3.51 -19.09
CA CYS A 536 -32.86 -4.81 -19.04
C CYS A 536 -34.03 -4.81 -18.05
N VAL A 537 -34.93 -5.79 -18.19
CA VAL A 537 -35.97 -6.06 -17.19
C VAL A 537 -35.34 -6.35 -15.82
N LYS A 538 -34.27 -7.15 -15.81
CA LYS A 538 -33.42 -7.44 -14.65
C LYS A 538 -31.98 -7.70 -15.09
N ASP A 539 -31.09 -7.82 -14.12
CA ASP A 539 -29.70 -8.18 -14.42
C ASP A 539 -29.62 -9.51 -15.20
N SER A 540 -28.78 -9.55 -16.23
CA SER A 540 -28.65 -10.71 -17.10
C SER A 540 -28.29 -11.98 -16.33
N ILE A 541 -28.94 -13.09 -16.72
CA ILE A 541 -28.75 -14.41 -16.11
C ILE A 541 -27.58 -15.12 -16.78
N HIS A 542 -26.59 -15.48 -15.97
CA HIS A 542 -25.41 -16.22 -16.38
C HIS A 542 -25.65 -17.73 -16.18
N VAL A 543 -25.07 -18.55 -17.04
CA VAL A 543 -25.22 -20.01 -17.06
C VAL A 543 -23.86 -20.69 -17.15
N ALA A 544 -23.83 -21.99 -16.83
CA ALA A 544 -22.65 -22.84 -16.89
C ALA A 544 -22.88 -23.99 -17.88
N ASN A 545 -22.18 -23.98 -19.01
CA ASN A 545 -22.36 -24.96 -20.08
C ASN A 545 -21.20 -25.97 -20.11
N ARG A 546 -21.51 -27.25 -19.90
CA ARG A 546 -20.55 -28.35 -20.10
C ARG A 546 -20.25 -28.52 -21.59
N ILE A 547 -18.98 -28.67 -21.91
CA ILE A 547 -18.51 -28.93 -23.28
C ILE A 547 -18.23 -30.43 -23.40
N SER A 548 -19.19 -31.17 -23.97
CA SER A 548 -19.19 -32.64 -23.96
C SER A 548 -18.09 -33.27 -24.81
N ASP A 549 -17.69 -32.61 -25.89
CA ASP A 549 -16.68 -33.05 -26.87
C ASP A 549 -15.25 -32.68 -26.47
N LYS A 550 -15.06 -31.88 -25.42
CA LYS A 550 -13.75 -31.43 -24.94
C LYS A 550 -13.54 -31.78 -23.47
N LYS A 551 -12.50 -32.56 -23.22
CA LYS A 551 -12.03 -32.88 -21.86
C LYS A 551 -10.69 -32.20 -21.62
N CYS A 552 -10.40 -31.92 -20.35
CA CYS A 552 -9.09 -31.44 -19.93
C CYS A 552 -8.37 -32.54 -19.13
N PHE A 553 -7.47 -32.14 -18.23
CA PHE A 553 -6.63 -33.04 -17.47
C PHE A 553 -7.42 -34.12 -16.73
N ASN A 554 -6.96 -35.37 -16.78
CA ASN A 554 -7.60 -36.52 -16.13
C ASN A 554 -9.10 -36.68 -16.43
N ASN A 555 -9.51 -36.44 -17.67
CA ASN A 555 -10.92 -36.55 -18.11
C ASN A 555 -11.88 -35.57 -17.40
N ALA A 556 -11.35 -34.51 -16.78
CA ALA A 556 -12.12 -33.44 -16.19
C ALA A 556 -12.93 -32.68 -17.26
N THR A 557 -14.04 -32.08 -16.84
CA THR A 557 -15.00 -31.41 -17.72
C THR A 557 -14.57 -29.98 -17.99
N ILE A 558 -14.62 -29.56 -19.26
CA ILE A 558 -14.54 -28.15 -19.63
C ILE A 558 -15.92 -27.51 -19.49
N ILE A 559 -15.97 -26.38 -18.80
CA ILE A 559 -17.21 -25.65 -18.52
C ILE A 559 -17.04 -24.18 -18.90
N ASN A 560 -17.92 -23.68 -19.75
CA ASN A 560 -17.96 -22.28 -20.11
C ASN A 560 -18.98 -21.54 -19.24
N ILE A 561 -18.54 -20.46 -18.60
CA ILE A 561 -19.42 -19.56 -17.87
C ILE A 561 -19.71 -18.34 -18.74
N GLY A 562 -20.98 -17.99 -18.88
CA GLY A 562 -21.39 -16.91 -19.77
C GLY A 562 -22.88 -16.66 -19.81
N PHE A 563 -23.34 -16.01 -20.87
CA PHE A 563 -24.76 -15.70 -21.09
C PHE A 563 -25.24 -16.39 -22.35
N ASP A 564 -26.34 -17.13 -22.26
CA ASP A 564 -27.01 -17.75 -23.41
C ASP A 564 -28.24 -16.91 -23.79
N ILE A 565 -28.22 -16.32 -24.98
CA ILE A 565 -29.28 -15.44 -25.48
C ILE A 565 -29.59 -15.83 -26.93
N GLN A 566 -30.79 -16.35 -27.17
CA GLN A 566 -31.28 -16.76 -28.50
C GLN A 566 -30.25 -17.58 -29.32
N LYS A 567 -29.61 -18.58 -28.70
CA LYS A 567 -28.58 -19.47 -29.29
C LYS A 567 -27.20 -18.82 -29.53
N ARG A 568 -26.98 -17.58 -29.08
CA ARG A 568 -25.65 -16.98 -29.00
C ARG A 568 -25.13 -17.08 -27.57
N PHE A 569 -23.92 -17.62 -27.43
CA PHE A 569 -23.27 -17.76 -26.13
C PHE A 569 -22.13 -16.75 -25.97
N PHE A 570 -22.24 -15.88 -24.98
CA PHE A 570 -21.24 -14.87 -24.64
C PHE A 570 -20.38 -15.35 -23.48
N LYS A 571 -19.23 -15.94 -23.79
CA LYS A 571 -18.31 -16.52 -22.81
C LYS A 571 -17.62 -15.43 -22.00
N VAL A 572 -17.67 -15.55 -20.67
CA VAL A 572 -16.91 -14.70 -19.74
C VAL A 572 -15.58 -15.37 -19.39
N TYR A 573 -15.60 -16.66 -19.04
CA TYR A 573 -14.40 -17.46 -18.75
C TYR A 573 -14.67 -18.97 -18.91
N GLU A 574 -13.60 -19.76 -18.98
CA GLU A 574 -13.63 -21.22 -19.11
C GLU A 574 -13.00 -21.89 -17.87
N ILE A 575 -13.55 -23.02 -17.43
CA ILE A 575 -13.12 -23.78 -16.25
C ILE A 575 -12.77 -25.21 -16.67
N CYS A 576 -11.65 -25.73 -16.18
CA CYS A 576 -11.37 -27.17 -16.15
C CYS A 576 -11.69 -27.72 -14.76
N PHE A 577 -12.82 -28.42 -14.64
CA PHE A 577 -13.38 -28.86 -13.37
C PHE A 577 -13.44 -30.40 -13.28
N ASP A 578 -12.84 -30.93 -12.23
CA ASP A 578 -12.87 -32.34 -11.86
C ASP A 578 -14.13 -32.59 -11.02
N GLU A 579 -15.19 -33.07 -11.67
CA GLU A 579 -16.48 -33.34 -11.03
C GLU A 579 -16.42 -34.53 -10.04
N VAL A 580 -15.38 -35.37 -10.12
CA VAL A 580 -15.20 -36.52 -9.21
C VAL A 580 -14.65 -36.06 -7.87
N LEU A 581 -13.60 -35.22 -7.89
CA LEU A 581 -12.97 -34.71 -6.67
C LEU A 581 -13.51 -33.33 -6.23
N GLU A 582 -14.47 -32.78 -6.97
CA GLU A 582 -15.08 -31.47 -6.78
C GLU A 582 -14.01 -30.36 -6.68
N ARG A 583 -13.02 -30.39 -7.58
CA ARG A 583 -11.89 -29.44 -7.60
C ARG A 583 -11.69 -28.81 -8.96
N THR A 584 -11.17 -27.59 -8.95
CA THR A 584 -10.84 -26.86 -10.17
C THR A 584 -9.35 -26.93 -10.45
N HIS A 585 -8.98 -27.49 -11.60
CA HIS A 585 -7.60 -27.52 -12.06
C HIS A 585 -7.13 -26.12 -12.44
N TYR A 586 -7.88 -25.47 -13.32
CA TYR A 586 -7.65 -24.07 -13.69
C TYR A 586 -8.92 -23.40 -14.19
N VAL A 587 -8.88 -22.08 -14.16
CA VAL A 587 -9.81 -21.17 -14.83
C VAL A 587 -9.01 -20.30 -15.78
N THR A 588 -9.55 -20.03 -16.97
CA THR A 588 -8.92 -19.15 -17.95
C THR A 588 -9.83 -18.04 -18.43
N HIS A 589 -9.24 -16.85 -18.53
CA HIS A 589 -9.82 -15.62 -19.05
C HIS A 589 -8.71 -14.74 -19.61
N GLU A 590 -9.07 -13.56 -20.11
CA GLU A 590 -8.16 -12.63 -20.78
C GLU A 590 -8.06 -11.34 -19.97
N PHE A 591 -6.88 -10.71 -19.99
CA PHE A 591 -6.73 -9.33 -19.57
C PHE A 591 -6.27 -8.45 -20.73
N THR A 592 -6.95 -7.32 -20.85
CA THR A 592 -6.57 -6.18 -21.67
C THR A 592 -6.42 -4.95 -20.76
N PRO A 593 -5.86 -3.83 -21.24
CA PRO A 593 -5.65 -2.64 -20.40
C PRO A 593 -6.92 -2.09 -19.75
N GLY A 594 -8.09 -2.30 -20.37
CA GLY A 594 -9.40 -1.91 -19.85
C GLY A 594 -9.75 -2.54 -18.50
N TYR A 595 -9.19 -3.70 -18.17
CA TYR A 595 -9.47 -4.43 -16.94
C TYR A 595 -8.89 -3.79 -15.68
N LYS A 596 -8.03 -2.77 -15.80
CA LYS A 596 -7.60 -1.96 -14.66
C LYS A 596 -8.77 -1.24 -13.99
N TRP A 597 -9.82 -0.91 -14.76
CA TRP A 597 -11.04 -0.32 -14.23
C TRP A 597 -12.18 -1.32 -14.29
N PHE A 598 -12.88 -1.44 -13.18
CA PHE A 598 -14.05 -2.29 -13.05
C PHE A 598 -15.10 -1.57 -12.22
N GLN A 599 -16.36 -1.96 -12.42
CA GLN A 599 -17.49 -1.42 -11.68
C GLN A 599 -17.43 -1.78 -10.19
N ASN A 600 -17.96 -0.88 -9.36
CA ASN A 600 -18.02 -1.08 -7.92
C ASN A 600 -18.88 -2.32 -7.58
N PRO A 601 -18.51 -3.09 -6.54
CA PRO A 601 -19.23 -4.30 -6.16
C PRO A 601 -20.69 -3.99 -5.77
N ARG A 602 -21.61 -4.90 -6.13
CA ARG A 602 -22.95 -4.94 -5.55
C ARG A 602 -22.98 -5.85 -4.32
N PRO A 603 -23.67 -5.46 -3.24
CA PRO A 603 -23.64 -6.18 -1.96
C PRO A 603 -24.32 -7.56 -1.98
N ASP A 604 -25.16 -7.88 -2.98
CA ASP A 604 -26.10 -9.02 -2.90
C ASP A 604 -25.78 -10.21 -3.82
N VAL A 605 -24.50 -10.49 -4.13
CA VAL A 605 -24.13 -11.64 -4.97
C VAL A 605 -23.79 -12.86 -4.10
N LYS A 606 -24.48 -13.98 -4.33
CA LYS A 606 -24.26 -15.26 -3.64
C LYS A 606 -23.55 -16.25 -4.55
N PHE A 607 -22.79 -17.17 -3.96
CA PHE A 607 -22.18 -18.25 -4.70
C PHE A 607 -23.21 -19.31 -5.13
N ILE A 608 -22.99 -19.91 -6.31
CA ILE A 608 -23.89 -20.91 -6.91
C ILE A 608 -23.17 -22.27 -6.99
N SER A 609 -23.79 -23.33 -6.43
CA SER A 609 -23.29 -24.71 -6.45
C SER A 609 -24.14 -25.67 -7.31
N THR A 610 -25.32 -25.24 -7.76
CA THR A 610 -26.30 -26.11 -8.42
C THR A 610 -25.71 -26.83 -9.64
N GLY A 611 -25.93 -28.14 -9.70
CA GLY A 611 -25.59 -28.97 -10.86
C GLY A 611 -24.15 -29.50 -10.91
N PHE A 612 -23.26 -29.15 -9.97
CA PHE A 612 -21.84 -29.53 -10.02
C PHE A 612 -21.26 -30.13 -8.72
N PHE A 613 -22.03 -30.14 -7.63
CA PHE A 613 -21.58 -30.60 -6.31
C PHE A 613 -22.58 -31.57 -5.66
N ASN A 614 -23.24 -32.44 -6.45
CA ASN A 614 -24.23 -33.43 -5.97
C ASN A 614 -25.26 -32.86 -4.97
N ASN A 615 -25.83 -31.69 -5.28
CA ASN A 615 -26.80 -30.97 -4.43
C ASN A 615 -26.29 -30.58 -3.02
N THR A 616 -24.96 -30.55 -2.83
CA THR A 616 -24.33 -30.08 -1.60
C THR A 616 -24.50 -28.57 -1.44
N ASP A 617 -24.87 -28.13 -0.23
CA ASP A 617 -24.72 -26.74 0.20
C ASP A 617 -23.25 -26.44 0.49
N VAL A 618 -22.52 -26.11 -0.58
CA VAL A 618 -21.08 -25.84 -0.52
C VAL A 618 -20.78 -24.60 0.33
N ASP A 619 -21.68 -23.62 0.36
CA ASP A 619 -21.47 -22.39 1.14
C ASP A 619 -21.40 -22.68 2.64
N LYS A 620 -22.26 -23.58 3.12
CA LYS A 620 -22.25 -24.04 4.51
C LYS A 620 -20.91 -24.68 4.92
N LEU A 621 -20.22 -25.36 4.00
CA LEU A 621 -18.91 -25.97 4.27
C LEU A 621 -17.83 -24.93 4.63
N TYR A 622 -17.98 -23.70 4.15
CA TYR A 622 -17.08 -22.59 4.45
C TYR A 622 -17.39 -21.89 5.78
N THR A 623 -18.42 -22.28 6.51
CA THR A 623 -18.63 -21.76 7.86
C THR A 623 -17.55 -22.29 8.81
N ARG A 624 -17.04 -21.45 9.72
CA ARG A 624 -16.00 -21.85 10.68
C ARG A 624 -16.40 -23.08 11.51
N ASN A 625 -17.68 -23.19 11.85
CA ASN A 625 -18.20 -24.32 12.62
C ASN A 625 -18.06 -25.62 11.83
N VAL A 626 -18.50 -25.66 10.57
CA VAL A 626 -18.36 -26.86 9.73
C VAL A 626 -16.90 -27.17 9.44
N GLN A 627 -16.07 -26.16 9.15
CA GLN A 627 -14.63 -26.36 8.97
C GLN A 627 -13.98 -27.01 10.20
N ARG A 628 -14.31 -26.55 11.40
CA ARG A 628 -13.80 -27.16 12.65
C ARG A 628 -14.26 -28.58 12.82
N THR A 629 -15.54 -28.86 12.59
CA THR A 629 -16.06 -30.23 12.68
C THR A 629 -15.36 -31.15 11.68
N THR A 630 -15.17 -30.71 10.44
CA THR A 630 -14.48 -31.49 9.41
C THR A 630 -13.01 -31.69 9.75
N ILE A 631 -12.28 -30.63 10.13
CA ILE A 631 -10.85 -30.72 10.48
C ILE A 631 -10.65 -31.53 11.77
N ALA A 632 -11.57 -31.45 12.74
CA ALA A 632 -11.50 -32.24 13.96
C ALA A 632 -11.62 -33.74 13.66
N LYS A 633 -12.44 -34.13 12.68
CA LYS A 633 -12.51 -35.52 12.20
C LYS A 633 -11.20 -35.96 11.53
N ILE A 634 -10.61 -35.09 10.70
CA ILE A 634 -9.35 -35.39 9.98
C ILE A 634 -8.18 -35.54 10.96
N LEU A 635 -8.07 -34.65 11.93
CA LEU A 635 -6.96 -34.60 12.89
C LEU A 635 -7.24 -35.39 14.18
N GLU A 636 -8.41 -36.00 14.29
CA GLU A 636 -8.92 -36.66 15.50
C GLU A 636 -8.83 -35.77 16.76
N SER A 637 -8.99 -34.45 16.58
CA SER A 637 -8.77 -33.47 17.66
C SER A 637 -9.52 -32.15 17.45
N GLU A 638 -10.54 -31.89 18.27
CA GLU A 638 -11.25 -30.59 18.30
C GLU A 638 -10.31 -29.45 18.70
N LYS A 639 -9.37 -29.71 19.60
CA LYS A 639 -8.40 -28.72 20.06
C LYS A 639 -7.54 -28.21 18.90
N TYR A 640 -7.02 -29.10 18.06
CA TYR A 640 -6.23 -28.71 16.91
C TYR A 640 -7.08 -28.07 15.82
N ALA A 641 -8.30 -28.56 15.58
CA ALA A 641 -9.22 -27.91 14.67
C ALA A 641 -9.51 -26.44 15.08
N ASN A 642 -9.74 -26.19 16.37
CA ASN A 642 -9.94 -24.84 16.91
C ASN A 642 -8.67 -23.96 16.87
N PHE A 643 -7.48 -24.57 16.96
CA PHE A 643 -6.21 -23.88 16.79
C PHE A 643 -6.01 -23.38 15.35
N TYR A 644 -6.34 -24.22 14.36
CA TYR A 644 -6.19 -23.89 12.94
C TYR A 644 -7.33 -23.04 12.39
N VAL A 645 -8.56 -23.24 12.86
CA VAL A 645 -9.72 -22.42 12.47
C VAL A 645 -10.15 -21.62 13.68
N GLN A 646 -9.75 -20.35 13.73
CA GLN A 646 -9.89 -19.50 14.91
C GLN A 646 -11.18 -18.68 14.87
N ASN A 647 -11.68 -18.30 16.06
CA ASN A 647 -12.78 -17.36 16.18
C ASN A 647 -12.27 -15.94 15.93
N ASP A 648 -13.09 -15.13 15.25
CA ASP A 648 -12.91 -13.67 15.16
C ASP A 648 -11.55 -13.20 14.60
N THR A 649 -10.87 -14.06 13.83
CA THR A 649 -9.66 -13.73 13.08
C THR A 649 -9.75 -14.19 11.62
N ASP A 650 -8.76 -13.84 10.80
CA ASP A 650 -8.63 -14.26 9.39
C ASP A 650 -8.04 -15.67 9.23
N PHE A 651 -7.94 -16.47 10.31
CA PHE A 651 -7.48 -17.85 10.25
C PHE A 651 -8.67 -18.81 10.08
N PHE A 652 -9.23 -18.81 8.88
CA PHE A 652 -10.26 -19.74 8.41
C PHE A 652 -10.14 -19.89 6.89
N LEU A 653 -10.76 -20.92 6.32
CA LEU A 653 -10.83 -21.09 4.86
C LEU A 653 -11.97 -20.24 4.30
N ALA A 654 -11.66 -19.38 3.34
CA ALA A 654 -12.60 -18.60 2.58
C ALA A 654 -12.74 -19.15 1.15
N ARG A 655 -13.77 -18.65 0.47
CA ARG A 655 -14.07 -18.92 -0.93
C ARG A 655 -13.11 -18.12 -1.82
N GLY A 656 -11.88 -18.61 -1.96
CA GLY A 656 -10.85 -17.96 -2.76
C GLY A 656 -11.18 -18.09 -4.24
N HIS A 657 -11.50 -16.99 -4.90
CA HIS A 657 -11.77 -16.97 -6.34
C HIS A 657 -10.52 -17.36 -7.14
N LEU A 658 -10.72 -17.98 -8.31
CA LEU A 658 -9.65 -18.25 -9.28
C LEU A 658 -9.62 -17.16 -10.37
N ALA A 659 -10.74 -16.88 -11.03
CA ALA A 659 -10.96 -15.61 -11.71
C ALA A 659 -11.64 -14.65 -10.73
N ALA A 660 -10.91 -13.66 -10.25
CA ALA A 660 -11.40 -12.76 -9.21
C ALA A 660 -12.56 -11.92 -9.74
N ARG A 661 -13.48 -11.49 -8.86
CA ARG A 661 -14.55 -10.55 -9.25
C ARG A 661 -13.97 -9.31 -9.94
N SER A 662 -12.89 -8.76 -9.39
CA SER A 662 -12.22 -7.56 -9.94
C SER A 662 -11.46 -7.83 -11.24
N ASP A 663 -11.42 -9.08 -11.73
CA ASP A 663 -10.88 -9.45 -13.04
C ASP A 663 -11.92 -9.19 -14.16
N PHE A 664 -13.09 -8.62 -13.86
CA PHE A 664 -14.14 -8.34 -14.84
C PHE A 664 -14.66 -6.89 -14.74
N VAL A 665 -14.75 -6.23 -15.90
CA VAL A 665 -15.12 -4.80 -16.02
C VAL A 665 -16.58 -4.55 -15.63
N PHE A 666 -17.51 -5.30 -16.22
CA PHE A 666 -18.97 -5.15 -16.09
C PHE A 666 -19.56 -5.98 -14.95
N ILE A 667 -20.61 -5.49 -14.29
CA ILE A 667 -21.21 -6.10 -13.11
C ILE A 667 -21.89 -7.42 -13.47
N ASN A 668 -22.44 -7.54 -14.67
CA ASN A 668 -22.93 -8.83 -15.17
C ASN A 668 -21.82 -9.88 -15.20
N ASN A 669 -20.63 -9.54 -15.71
CA ASN A 669 -19.48 -10.44 -15.77
C ASN A 669 -18.89 -10.71 -14.38
N GLN A 670 -18.88 -9.71 -13.49
CA GLN A 670 -18.51 -9.86 -12.09
C GLN A 670 -19.44 -10.81 -11.34
N ARG A 671 -20.76 -10.73 -11.57
CA ARG A 671 -21.74 -11.66 -10.98
C ARG A 671 -21.48 -13.08 -11.47
N ALA A 672 -21.10 -13.22 -12.73
CA ALA A 672 -20.75 -14.52 -13.30
C ALA A 672 -19.52 -15.17 -12.63
N SER A 673 -18.68 -14.45 -11.89
CA SER A 673 -17.52 -15.05 -11.20
C SER A 673 -17.89 -15.89 -9.96
N PHE A 674 -19.14 -15.85 -9.49
CA PHE A 674 -19.57 -16.45 -8.21
C PHE A 674 -20.04 -17.91 -8.33
N TRP A 675 -19.63 -18.65 -9.36
CA TRP A 675 -19.80 -20.11 -9.35
C TRP A 675 -18.78 -20.76 -8.40
N PHE A 676 -19.20 -21.75 -7.60
CA PHE A 676 -18.28 -22.46 -6.71
C PHE A 676 -17.15 -23.19 -7.46
N MET A 677 -17.36 -23.56 -8.72
CA MET A 677 -16.30 -24.10 -9.58
C MET A 677 -15.21 -23.08 -9.92
N ASN A 678 -15.46 -21.78 -9.71
CA ASN A 678 -14.46 -20.72 -9.81
C ASN A 678 -13.86 -20.36 -8.44
N ALA A 679 -14.06 -21.20 -7.43
CA ALA A 679 -13.47 -21.00 -6.11
C ALA A 679 -12.81 -22.28 -5.60
N ALA A 680 -11.80 -22.09 -4.75
CA ALA A 680 -11.20 -23.17 -3.98
C ALA A 680 -10.96 -22.72 -2.53
N PRO A 681 -10.83 -23.66 -1.57
CA PRO A 681 -10.61 -23.30 -0.18
C PRO A 681 -9.28 -22.59 0.06
N GLN A 682 -9.34 -21.31 0.42
CA GLN A 682 -8.16 -20.47 0.60
C GLN A 682 -8.10 -19.92 2.01
N TRP A 683 -6.96 -20.02 2.70
CA TRP A 683 -6.81 -19.38 4.00
C TRP A 683 -7.02 -17.88 3.89
N GLN A 684 -7.91 -17.31 4.71
CA GLN A 684 -8.34 -15.92 4.55
C GLN A 684 -7.18 -14.92 4.73
N VAL A 685 -6.22 -15.21 5.62
CA VAL A 685 -4.97 -14.44 5.74
C VAL A 685 -4.12 -14.43 4.46
N PHE A 686 -4.18 -15.47 3.63
CA PHE A 686 -3.52 -15.54 2.33
C PHE A 686 -4.36 -14.88 1.22
N ASN A 687 -5.66 -15.16 1.19
CA ASN A 687 -6.63 -14.55 0.28
C ASN A 687 -6.58 -13.02 0.32
N ASN A 688 -6.74 -12.44 1.51
CA ASN A 688 -6.63 -10.99 1.75
C ASN A 688 -5.19 -10.49 1.85
N GLY A 689 -4.21 -11.39 1.78
CA GLY A 689 -2.79 -11.12 1.90
C GLY A 689 -2.10 -11.09 0.53
N ASN A 690 -1.05 -11.89 0.38
CA ASN A 690 -0.23 -11.85 -0.84
C ASN A 690 -0.99 -12.25 -2.11
N TRP A 691 -2.05 -13.06 -2.01
CA TRP A 691 -2.84 -13.43 -3.20
C TRP A 691 -3.58 -12.22 -3.79
N ARG A 692 -4.27 -11.43 -2.96
CA ARG A 692 -4.89 -10.17 -3.39
C ARG A 692 -3.89 -9.23 -4.06
N PHE A 693 -2.70 -9.07 -3.50
CA PHE A 693 -1.67 -8.20 -4.08
C PHE A 693 -1.14 -8.70 -5.42
N ILE A 694 -1.05 -10.02 -5.60
CA ILE A 694 -0.77 -10.62 -6.92
C ILE A 694 -1.87 -10.22 -7.90
N GLU A 695 -3.14 -10.42 -7.56
CA GLU A 695 -4.26 -10.09 -8.45
C GLU A 695 -4.31 -8.59 -8.82
N GLU A 696 -4.11 -7.70 -7.85
CA GLU A 696 -4.04 -6.25 -8.07
C GLU A 696 -2.85 -5.86 -8.95
N GLY A 697 -1.65 -6.35 -8.62
CA GLY A 697 -0.43 -6.02 -9.35
C GLY A 697 -0.44 -6.47 -10.82
N ILE A 698 -1.11 -7.59 -11.13
CA ILE A 698 -1.23 -8.05 -12.52
C ILE A 698 -2.07 -7.09 -13.35
N ARG A 699 -3.22 -6.62 -12.82
CA ARG A 699 -4.08 -5.67 -13.56
C ARG A 699 -3.36 -4.35 -13.83
N ASP A 700 -2.60 -3.87 -12.84
CA ASP A 700 -1.75 -2.69 -13.01
C ASP A 700 -0.65 -2.92 -14.06
N PHE A 701 0.03 -4.06 -14.01
CA PHE A 701 1.07 -4.42 -14.97
C PHE A 701 0.53 -4.50 -16.40
N VAL A 702 -0.61 -5.17 -16.63
CA VAL A 702 -1.21 -5.27 -17.96
C VAL A 702 -1.56 -3.89 -18.52
N ALA A 703 -2.13 -3.01 -17.69
CA ALA A 703 -2.49 -1.66 -18.11
C ALA A 703 -1.28 -0.75 -18.33
N GLU A 704 -0.30 -0.75 -17.44
CA GLU A 704 0.91 0.09 -17.53
C GLU A 704 1.70 -0.19 -18.81
N TYR A 705 1.79 -1.47 -19.20
CA TYR A 705 2.56 -1.90 -20.36
C TYR A 705 1.70 -2.16 -21.61
N ASN A 706 0.39 -1.87 -21.55
CA ASN A 706 -0.56 -2.04 -22.64
C ASN A 706 -0.49 -3.45 -23.26
N LEU A 707 -0.59 -4.47 -22.42
CA LEU A 707 -0.50 -5.88 -22.81
C LEU A 707 -1.87 -6.50 -23.06
N GLU A 708 -1.89 -7.57 -23.86
CA GLU A 708 -3.04 -8.46 -24.02
C GLU A 708 -2.59 -9.84 -23.56
N VAL A 709 -3.05 -10.28 -22.39
CA VAL A 709 -2.52 -11.48 -21.75
C VAL A 709 -3.61 -12.54 -21.56
N ASP A 710 -3.26 -13.78 -21.89
CA ASP A 710 -4.00 -14.95 -21.47
C ASP A 710 -3.65 -15.27 -20.01
N VAL A 711 -4.69 -15.47 -19.20
CA VAL A 711 -4.57 -15.70 -17.77
C VAL A 711 -5.09 -17.09 -17.44
N PHE A 712 -4.27 -17.89 -16.74
CA PHE A 712 -4.69 -19.17 -16.19
C PHE A 712 -4.49 -19.16 -14.68
N THR A 713 -5.56 -19.18 -13.90
CA THR A 713 -5.47 -19.33 -12.45
C THR A 713 -5.82 -20.76 -12.08
N GLY A 714 -4.98 -21.44 -11.31
CA GLY A 714 -5.25 -22.80 -10.91
C GLY A 714 -4.75 -23.16 -9.52
N THR A 715 -5.00 -24.40 -9.15
CA THR A 715 -4.67 -24.96 -7.84
C THR A 715 -3.77 -26.18 -8.00
N TYR A 716 -2.86 -26.41 -7.06
CA TYR A 716 -1.97 -27.57 -7.09
C TYR A 716 -1.79 -28.21 -5.72
N GLY A 717 -1.89 -29.55 -5.68
CA GLY A 717 -1.75 -30.36 -4.48
C GLY A 717 -2.82 -30.12 -3.42
N THR A 718 -2.80 -30.91 -2.35
CA THR A 718 -3.64 -30.72 -1.16
C THR A 718 -2.74 -30.29 0.00
N THR A 719 -3.14 -29.24 0.72
CA THR A 719 -2.39 -28.75 1.88
C THR A 719 -2.49 -29.74 3.04
N THR A 720 -1.50 -29.73 3.92
CA THR A 720 -1.49 -30.56 5.12
C THR A 720 -1.50 -29.72 6.39
N LEU A 721 -2.11 -30.25 7.45
CA LEU A 721 -1.98 -29.73 8.82
C LEU A 721 -1.43 -30.84 9.73
N LEU A 722 -0.71 -30.42 10.77
CA LEU A 722 -0.15 -31.35 11.76
C LEU A 722 -1.19 -31.68 12.82
N ASP A 723 -1.31 -32.95 13.17
CA ASP A 723 -2.02 -33.39 14.37
C ASP A 723 -1.17 -33.22 15.65
N GLU A 724 -1.66 -33.74 16.76
CA GLU A 724 -0.98 -33.69 18.05
C GLU A 724 0.33 -34.48 18.12
N ASN A 725 0.50 -35.46 17.24
CA ASN A 725 1.70 -36.29 17.12
C ASN A 725 2.68 -35.75 16.05
N ASN A 726 2.42 -34.57 15.49
CA ASN A 726 3.14 -33.98 14.36
C ASN A 726 3.09 -34.83 13.08
N LYS A 727 2.02 -35.61 12.89
CA LYS A 727 1.75 -36.29 11.62
C LYS A 727 0.96 -35.35 10.71
N GLU A 728 1.34 -35.31 9.44
CA GLU A 728 0.66 -34.51 8.42
C GLU A 728 -0.61 -35.21 7.92
N HIS A 729 -1.70 -34.45 7.84
CA HIS A 729 -2.97 -34.89 7.26
C HIS A 729 -3.44 -33.93 6.19
N GLN A 730 -3.87 -34.46 5.06
CA GLN A 730 -4.44 -33.66 3.97
C GLN A 730 -5.82 -33.14 4.35
N ILE A 731 -6.10 -31.88 3.99
CA ILE A 731 -7.34 -31.22 4.38
C ILE A 731 -8.32 -31.13 3.22
N TYR A 732 -9.58 -31.46 3.51
CA TYR A 732 -10.72 -31.45 2.60
C TYR A 732 -11.90 -30.74 3.28
N LEU A 733 -12.81 -30.14 2.52
CA LEU A 733 -14.03 -29.55 3.11
C LEU A 733 -15.16 -30.57 3.30
N ARG A 734 -15.13 -31.70 2.59
CA ARG A 734 -16.17 -32.73 2.64
C ARG A 734 -15.59 -34.11 2.32
N PHE A 735 -16.35 -35.15 2.65
CA PHE A 735 -16.11 -36.52 2.26
C PHE A 735 -17.36 -37.13 1.59
N ASP A 736 -17.16 -38.09 0.69
CA ASP A 736 -18.25 -38.90 0.14
C ASP A 736 -18.62 -40.07 1.09
N GLU A 737 -19.56 -40.91 0.67
CA GLU A 737 -20.04 -42.08 1.44
C GLU A 737 -18.94 -43.13 1.69
N ASN A 738 -17.90 -43.16 0.85
CA ASN A 738 -16.75 -44.05 0.96
C ASN A 738 -15.57 -43.40 1.71
N ASN A 739 -15.80 -42.24 2.33
CA ASN A 739 -14.79 -41.44 3.03
C ASN A 739 -13.64 -40.94 2.12
N ASN A 740 -13.89 -40.79 0.81
CA ASN A 740 -12.96 -40.10 -0.08
C ASN A 740 -13.08 -38.59 0.12
N GLY A 741 -11.94 -37.90 0.21
CA GLY A 741 -11.90 -36.45 0.38
C GLY A 741 -12.35 -35.70 -0.88
N LEU A 742 -13.30 -34.79 -0.72
CA LEU A 742 -13.85 -33.92 -1.76
C LEU A 742 -13.61 -32.46 -1.42
N ILE A 743 -13.49 -31.61 -2.44
CA ILE A 743 -13.15 -30.19 -2.30
C ILE A 743 -11.85 -30.05 -1.48
N PRO A 744 -10.71 -30.53 -2.03
CA PRO A 744 -9.41 -30.42 -1.37
C PRO A 744 -9.05 -28.97 -1.11
N VAL A 745 -8.44 -28.71 0.04
CA VAL A 745 -7.82 -27.40 0.33
C VAL A 745 -6.49 -27.35 -0.42
N PRO A 746 -6.31 -26.49 -1.44
CA PRO A 746 -5.11 -26.51 -2.25
C PRO A 746 -3.85 -26.23 -1.46
N LYS A 747 -2.75 -26.90 -1.83
CA LYS A 747 -1.42 -26.59 -1.31
C LYS A 747 -0.93 -25.25 -1.84
N LEU A 748 -1.11 -25.03 -3.15
CA LEU A 748 -0.66 -23.85 -3.88
C LEU A 748 -1.79 -23.30 -4.75
N TYR A 749 -1.79 -21.99 -4.89
CA TYR A 749 -2.47 -21.28 -5.97
C TYR A 749 -1.42 -20.78 -6.94
N TYR A 750 -1.74 -20.78 -8.23
CA TYR A 750 -0.87 -20.22 -9.25
C TYR A 750 -1.65 -19.39 -10.25
N LYS A 751 -1.02 -18.36 -10.81
CA LYS A 751 -1.53 -17.60 -11.96
C LYS A 751 -0.46 -17.56 -13.05
N ILE A 752 -0.76 -18.10 -14.22
CA ILE A 752 0.07 -18.02 -15.42
C ILE A 752 -0.40 -16.83 -16.25
N LEU A 753 0.53 -16.00 -16.67
CA LEU A 753 0.29 -14.92 -17.64
C LEU A 753 1.08 -15.24 -18.89
N VAL A 754 0.45 -15.14 -20.06
CA VAL A 754 1.11 -15.24 -21.36
C VAL A 754 0.69 -14.03 -22.19
N ASP A 755 1.64 -13.16 -22.52
CA ASP A 755 1.39 -12.04 -23.43
C ASP A 755 1.25 -12.57 -24.86
N ARG A 756 0.09 -12.31 -25.49
CA ARG A 756 -0.26 -12.82 -26.81
C ARG A 756 0.69 -12.34 -27.90
N LYS A 757 1.20 -11.12 -27.75
CA LYS A 757 2.05 -10.48 -28.76
C LYS A 757 3.48 -11.00 -28.72
N SER A 758 4.11 -10.99 -27.55
CA SER A 758 5.50 -11.43 -27.40
C SER A 758 5.65 -12.95 -27.17
N GLN A 759 4.55 -13.64 -26.84
CA GLN A 759 4.54 -15.04 -26.39
C GLN A 759 5.43 -15.27 -25.15
N LYS A 760 5.70 -14.21 -24.37
CA LYS A 760 6.43 -14.33 -23.10
C LYS A 760 5.44 -14.59 -21.97
N GLY A 761 5.87 -15.39 -21.00
CA GLY A 761 5.01 -15.74 -19.87
C GLY A 761 5.72 -15.75 -18.52
N ILE A 762 4.92 -15.76 -17.47
CA ILE A 762 5.36 -15.85 -16.07
C ILE A 762 4.32 -16.60 -15.27
N VAL A 763 4.76 -17.37 -14.27
CA VAL A 763 3.88 -17.98 -13.27
C VAL A 763 4.10 -17.31 -11.93
N LEU A 764 3.03 -16.90 -11.28
CA LEU A 764 3.02 -16.36 -9.92
C LEU A 764 2.40 -17.41 -9.02
N ILE A 765 3.06 -17.77 -7.93
CA ILE A 765 2.66 -18.87 -7.07
C ILE A 765 2.53 -18.37 -5.64
N GLY A 766 1.42 -18.72 -4.97
CA GLY A 766 1.16 -18.45 -3.57
C GLY A 766 0.93 -19.73 -2.78
N VAL A 767 1.53 -19.82 -1.60
CA VAL A 767 1.43 -20.95 -0.68
C VAL A 767 0.22 -20.78 0.23
N ASN A 768 -0.75 -21.69 0.10
CA ASN A 768 -1.99 -21.67 0.85
C ASN A 768 -1.87 -22.46 2.16
N ASN A 769 -0.94 -22.04 3.02
CA ASN A 769 -0.79 -22.61 4.36
C ASN A 769 -0.03 -21.64 5.30
N PRO A 770 -0.75 -20.90 6.18
CA PRO A 770 -0.14 -19.93 7.10
C PRO A 770 0.54 -20.58 8.32
N TYR A 771 0.48 -21.91 8.43
CA TYR A 771 1.02 -22.68 9.54
C TYR A 771 2.40 -23.26 9.27
N LEU A 772 2.89 -23.19 8.03
CA LEU A 772 4.20 -23.72 7.65
C LEU A 772 5.37 -23.08 8.39
N TYR A 773 6.42 -23.88 8.53
CA TYR A 773 7.76 -23.42 8.84
C TYR A 773 8.60 -23.35 7.56
N TRP A 774 9.63 -22.51 7.58
CA TRP A 774 10.52 -22.31 6.43
C TRP A 774 11.14 -23.59 5.87
N LEU A 775 11.51 -24.55 6.72
CA LEU A 775 12.10 -25.82 6.28
C LEU A 775 11.12 -26.68 5.48
N ASP A 776 9.88 -26.79 5.93
CA ASP A 776 8.85 -27.60 5.27
C ASP A 776 8.41 -26.94 3.96
N LEU A 777 8.36 -25.61 3.96
CA LEU A 777 8.12 -24.80 2.78
C LEU A 777 9.16 -25.07 1.68
N LEU A 778 10.45 -24.96 2.01
CA LEU A 778 11.52 -25.12 1.02
C LEU A 778 11.60 -26.54 0.45
N LYS A 779 11.19 -27.56 1.22
CA LYS A 779 11.21 -28.96 0.78
C LYS A 779 10.03 -29.34 -0.12
N GLY A 780 8.86 -28.75 0.11
CA GLY A 780 7.62 -29.27 -0.50
C GLY A 780 6.78 -28.26 -1.25
N TYR A 781 7.04 -26.95 -1.13
CA TYR A 781 6.15 -25.90 -1.63
C TYR A 781 6.78 -25.02 -2.72
N VAL A 782 8.08 -25.14 -2.97
CA VAL A 782 8.80 -24.41 -4.03
C VAL A 782 8.98 -25.34 -5.23
N LEU A 783 8.14 -25.16 -6.25
CA LEU A 783 8.12 -26.05 -7.43
C LEU A 783 9.20 -25.74 -8.48
N CYS A 784 9.79 -24.54 -8.44
CA CYS A 784 10.68 -24.03 -9.47
C CYS A 784 11.55 -22.88 -8.92
N PRO A 785 12.69 -22.58 -9.57
CA PRO A 785 13.54 -21.46 -9.15
C PRO A 785 12.79 -20.13 -9.14
N ASP A 786 12.91 -19.37 -8.04
CA ASP A 786 12.23 -18.07 -7.91
C ASP A 786 12.88 -17.01 -8.82
N VAL A 787 12.14 -16.59 -9.85
CA VAL A 787 12.53 -15.53 -10.79
C VAL A 787 11.92 -14.17 -10.46
N SER A 788 11.23 -14.01 -9.33
CA SER A 788 10.54 -12.76 -8.96
C SER A 788 11.48 -11.54 -8.91
N HIS A 789 12.75 -11.74 -8.55
CA HIS A 789 13.78 -10.69 -8.57
C HIS A 789 14.08 -10.13 -9.98
N LYS A 790 13.72 -10.86 -11.04
CA LYS A 790 13.88 -10.42 -12.43
C LYS A 790 12.70 -9.57 -12.93
N VAL A 791 11.63 -9.48 -12.14
CA VAL A 791 10.31 -8.98 -12.55
C VAL A 791 10.01 -7.72 -11.75
N LYS A 792 10.33 -6.55 -12.31
CA LYS A 792 10.35 -5.30 -11.55
C LYS A 792 8.97 -4.89 -10.99
N TRP A 793 7.89 -5.14 -11.72
CA TRP A 793 6.55 -4.72 -11.29
C TRP A 793 6.11 -5.43 -10.01
N LEU A 794 6.63 -6.64 -9.73
CA LEU A 794 6.40 -7.34 -8.46
C LEU A 794 7.06 -6.66 -7.25
N SER A 795 7.98 -5.72 -7.45
CA SER A 795 8.65 -4.98 -6.37
C SER A 795 7.95 -3.68 -5.95
N ASN A 796 6.87 -3.29 -6.65
CA ASN A 796 6.24 -1.98 -6.50
C ASN A 796 5.08 -1.93 -5.48
N PHE A 797 4.82 -2.99 -4.70
CA PHE A 797 3.63 -3.07 -3.83
C PHE A 797 3.90 -3.79 -2.51
N GLU A 798 2.93 -3.73 -1.61
CA GLU A 798 2.84 -4.44 -0.32
C GLU A 798 2.92 -5.99 -0.40
N TRP A 799 3.36 -6.55 -1.53
CA TRP A 799 3.59 -7.98 -1.73
C TRP A 799 4.77 -8.46 -0.87
N GLN A 800 4.44 -8.87 0.35
CA GLN A 800 5.39 -9.40 1.32
C GLN A 800 5.69 -10.86 1.01
N LYS A 801 6.37 -11.12 -0.11
CA LYS A 801 6.56 -12.47 -0.65
C LYS A 801 7.11 -13.51 0.34
N ASN A 802 7.91 -13.06 1.32
CA ASN A 802 8.50 -13.91 2.37
C ASN A 802 7.62 -14.05 3.64
N ASN A 803 6.45 -13.42 3.69
CA ASN A 803 5.56 -13.51 4.84
C ASN A 803 4.71 -14.79 4.75
N LEU A 804 5.09 -15.80 5.54
CA LEU A 804 4.41 -17.10 5.55
C LEU A 804 2.93 -16.99 5.95
N THR A 805 2.59 -16.09 6.86
CA THR A 805 1.21 -15.91 7.33
C THR A 805 0.31 -15.31 6.26
N LEU A 806 0.83 -14.35 5.48
CA LEU A 806 0.13 -13.79 4.32
C LEU A 806 0.21 -14.69 3.08
N GLY A 807 0.77 -15.90 3.23
CA GLY A 807 1.05 -16.86 2.17
C GLY A 807 2.35 -16.54 1.43
N TYR A 808 3.40 -17.33 1.69
CA TYR A 808 4.65 -17.20 0.94
C TYR A 808 4.38 -17.23 -0.55
N SER A 809 5.03 -16.35 -1.31
CA SER A 809 4.78 -16.22 -2.72
C SER A 809 6.09 -16.08 -3.49
N TYR A 810 6.10 -16.54 -4.73
CA TYR A 810 7.27 -16.51 -5.59
C TYR A 810 6.85 -16.54 -7.06
N ALA A 811 7.79 -16.31 -7.98
CA ALA A 811 7.51 -16.37 -9.41
C ALA A 811 8.37 -17.42 -10.10
N CYS A 812 7.85 -18.03 -11.15
CA CYS A 812 8.55 -19.02 -11.97
C CYS A 812 8.48 -18.69 -13.45
N ASP A 813 9.48 -19.20 -14.17
CA ASP A 813 9.38 -19.37 -15.61
C ASP A 813 8.33 -20.44 -15.95
N VAL A 814 7.52 -20.20 -16.98
CA VAL A 814 6.43 -21.12 -17.39
C VAL A 814 6.99 -22.47 -17.81
N ASN A 815 8.15 -22.51 -18.47
CA ASN A 815 8.77 -23.75 -18.93
C ASN A 815 9.33 -24.58 -17.78
N GLU A 816 9.74 -23.97 -16.67
CA GLU A 816 10.11 -24.69 -15.45
C GLU A 816 8.88 -25.19 -14.70
N PHE A 817 7.86 -24.35 -14.56
CA PHE A 817 6.62 -24.70 -13.87
C PHE A 817 5.90 -25.91 -14.51
N ARG A 818 5.79 -25.93 -15.84
CA ARG A 818 5.14 -27.01 -16.59
C ARG A 818 5.86 -28.36 -16.49
N LYS A 819 7.09 -28.41 -15.96
CA LYS A 819 7.77 -29.69 -15.67
C LYS A 819 7.09 -30.43 -14.52
N VAL A 820 6.48 -29.69 -13.59
CA VAL A 820 5.87 -30.21 -12.36
C VAL A 820 4.35 -30.23 -12.44
N VAL A 821 3.74 -29.13 -12.87
CA VAL A 821 2.28 -29.02 -12.97
C VAL A 821 1.85 -29.31 -14.40
N LYS A 822 1.01 -30.34 -14.60
CA LYS A 822 0.67 -30.90 -15.93
C LYS A 822 -0.78 -30.67 -16.36
N HIS A 823 -1.60 -30.02 -15.54
CA HIS A 823 -3.03 -29.92 -15.79
C HIS A 823 -3.47 -28.63 -16.50
N HIS A 824 -2.55 -27.71 -16.78
CA HIS A 824 -2.81 -26.53 -17.62
C HIS A 824 -2.76 -26.94 -19.10
N PRO A 825 -3.39 -26.19 -20.03
CA PRO A 825 -3.30 -26.51 -21.46
C PRO A 825 -1.88 -26.28 -21.98
N ASP A 826 -1.59 -26.75 -23.19
CA ASP A 826 -0.31 -26.48 -23.84
C ASP A 826 -0.17 -24.98 -24.14
N LEU A 827 0.83 -24.35 -23.52
CA LEU A 827 1.11 -22.92 -23.65
C LEU A 827 2.32 -22.73 -24.57
N ASN A 828 2.17 -21.92 -25.60
CA ASN A 828 3.28 -21.51 -26.46
C ASN A 828 4.02 -20.33 -25.83
N VAL A 829 5.10 -20.61 -25.09
CA VAL A 829 5.89 -19.60 -24.36
C VAL A 829 7.35 -19.59 -24.81
N THR A 830 7.79 -18.45 -25.33
CA THR A 830 9.13 -18.24 -25.91
C THR A 830 10.15 -17.68 -24.90
N GLY A 831 9.69 -17.17 -23.76
CA GLY A 831 10.57 -16.67 -22.70
C GLY A 831 9.85 -16.02 -21.51
N LEU A 832 10.63 -15.46 -20.58
CA LEU A 832 10.13 -14.87 -19.34
C LEU A 832 9.53 -13.47 -19.54
N LEU A 833 8.30 -13.26 -19.09
CA LEU A 833 7.62 -11.96 -19.03
C LEU A 833 8.15 -11.13 -17.84
N SER A 834 9.35 -10.57 -18.00
CA SER A 834 10.13 -9.89 -16.94
C SER A 834 10.12 -8.36 -17.00
N LYS A 835 9.84 -7.81 -18.17
CA LYS A 835 9.65 -6.38 -18.45
C LYS A 835 8.49 -6.33 -19.44
N GLY A 836 7.50 -5.46 -19.25
CA GLY A 836 6.67 -5.12 -20.40
C GLY A 836 7.61 -4.44 -21.38
N GLU A 837 7.84 -5.08 -22.52
CA GLU A 837 8.58 -4.43 -23.59
C GLU A 837 7.75 -3.22 -23.97
N THR A 838 8.24 -2.02 -23.63
CA THR A 838 7.68 -0.78 -24.14
C THR A 838 7.51 -1.00 -25.65
N PRO A 839 6.31 -0.82 -26.22
CA PRO A 839 6.22 -0.73 -27.65
C PRO A 839 7.19 0.38 -28.02
N VAL A 840 8.21 0.04 -28.80
CA VAL A 840 9.02 1.05 -29.47
C VAL A 840 8.02 1.80 -30.32
N LYS A 841 7.47 2.90 -29.79
CA LYS A 841 6.77 3.87 -30.62
C LYS A 841 7.85 4.32 -31.58
N SER A 842 7.70 3.92 -32.83
CA SER A 842 8.44 4.37 -34.00
C SER A 842 8.22 5.88 -34.20
N VAL A 843 8.56 6.71 -33.21
CA VAL A 843 8.55 8.18 -33.31
C VAL A 843 9.75 8.66 -34.14
N LEU A 844 10.72 7.78 -34.42
CA LEU A 844 11.90 8.10 -35.22
C LEU A 844 11.76 7.93 -36.74
N LEU A 845 10.58 7.57 -37.27
CA LEU A 845 10.35 7.46 -38.73
C LEU A 845 9.34 8.48 -39.29
N VAL A 846 8.57 9.16 -38.45
CA VAL A 846 7.65 10.22 -38.90
C VAL A 846 8.30 11.60 -38.86
N PHE A 847 9.26 11.84 -37.96
CA PHE A 847 10.00 13.10 -37.89
C PHE A 847 11.07 13.27 -38.98
N SER A 848 11.58 12.18 -39.57
CA SER A 848 12.56 12.21 -40.64
C SER A 848 11.95 12.46 -42.04
N MET A 849 10.68 12.12 -42.26
CA MET A 849 9.97 12.44 -43.51
C MET A 849 9.36 13.85 -43.54
N LEU A 850 9.03 14.43 -42.38
CA LEU A 850 8.51 15.80 -42.28
C LEU A 850 9.59 16.89 -42.30
N LEU A 851 10.85 16.55 -42.02
CA LEU A 851 11.98 17.49 -42.19
C LEU A 851 12.48 17.57 -43.64
N LEU A 852 12.39 16.48 -44.42
CA LEU A 852 12.85 16.50 -45.83
C LEU A 852 11.93 17.33 -46.75
N THR A 853 10.64 17.43 -46.45
CA THR A 853 9.69 18.23 -47.26
C THR A 853 9.73 19.72 -46.94
N LYS A 854 10.26 20.13 -45.78
CA LYS A 854 10.45 21.56 -45.43
C LYS A 854 11.80 22.14 -45.84
N LEU A 855 12.81 21.31 -46.11
CA LEU A 855 14.13 21.77 -46.57
C LEU A 855 14.25 21.95 -48.09
N ILE A 856 13.30 21.44 -48.88
CA ILE A 856 13.28 21.64 -50.35
C ILE A 856 12.54 22.94 -50.76
N LYS A 857 11.90 23.64 -49.82
CA LYS A 857 11.16 24.90 -50.09
C LYS A 857 11.92 26.20 -49.74
N PHE A 858 13.18 26.13 -49.34
CA PHE A 858 13.99 27.31 -48.98
C PHE A 858 15.26 27.49 -49.82
N SER A 859 15.35 26.85 -50.99
CA SER A 859 16.44 27.05 -51.95
C SER A 859 16.00 27.71 -53.26
N ASN A 860 14.85 28.40 -53.27
CA ASN A 860 14.42 29.28 -54.35
C ASN A 860 13.69 30.50 -53.75
N LEU A 861 14.47 31.44 -53.24
CA LEU A 861 14.12 32.87 -53.06
C LEU A 861 15.40 33.67 -52.83
#